data_AF-A0A6B3MBK2-F1
#
_entry.id   AF-A0A6B3MBK2-F1
#
_cell.length_a   1.000
_cell.length_b   1.000
_cell.length_c   1.000
_cell.angle_alpha   90.00
_cell.angle_beta   90.00
_cell.angle_gamma   90.00
#
_symmetry.space_group_name_H-M   'P 1'
#
loop_
_entity.id
_entity.type
_entity.pdbx_description
1 polymer ?
#
loop_
_entity_poly.entity_id
_entity_poly.type
_entity_poly.pdbx_seq_one_letter_code
_entity_poly.pdbx_strand_id
1 'polypeptide(L)'
;MSCNLYWLDQIQSSERLLVGNRAFHLSKLRQLGYPVITGFVVPASAFWKFLELLGESQPSLADLADSDLHLDVDNPRQLQLVAQQIRQQITTAPLPPSWELLLTRAAQAQPAPAMVLYPSLSLRSPVERIGDYNFEAPASIFDQINNPYCLPPGIWESHICLNQPEALILSLKRVWAQMFRARSLFYWQRAGIKLQQLSLAVLIQPLWNACTSGSMLADATEWNIQATWGLETALCKGEVLPDTYHLEAQTGTLLASQLGNKTRAYRLNQESLTPKQNCLQAYLLSEEQQQQYALEEKYLQQLIALSHRLRAEFNQTFSLEWTICQTPEHSEPRLYITQFSPQTRIVSYESWRSHSILTPDITPQLVRGLAAAAGRVSAPAQVIIDKDENLAEMIQGKILVAKSVAPDWLPWLKQAAGIVTEEGTMTSHAAIIARELGLPAVVSAAGITQLIKTGEHLLLDGDQGEIYRLGSGERGKEGEGERGRGGEYLLSNSGIQQQPPSSNHQSNHRSNGQRLNFQQPQPGRAMLGKHMANTKRNLPSNYSNLNQFPIATQLLVNLSQPDSLEKIVGLPVDGIGLLRSELMMLSALENLHPSEWLRQGRQDELVERLTELIVKFAAALAPRPVLYRSWDWRSHEFQSLIGDPLASETEVNPIVGLRGTRRYLIDPSCFDVELAALRQVYSYGYTNIQLMLPFVRTVEEFNFCRRRAEQAGLTDNPHFQIWIMAEVPSVLLLLPDYVKAGVQGISIGSNDLTQLLLAVDRDQGQFSEVLDGRHPAVKRAIKQLIYMSKEDGIPCSICGQAPAQYPELIDSLVQWGITSISVDLNALESTYIAIARAEQRLLLESLRSNKFGEE
;
A
#
# COMPACT_ATOMS: atom_id res chain seq x y z
N MET A 1 4.07 -41.74 -25.51
CA MET A 1 4.79 -40.72 -24.71
C MET A 1 4.09 -40.60 -23.36
N SER A 2 4.74 -40.99 -22.26
CA SER A 2 4.08 -41.14 -20.95
C SER A 2 4.04 -39.84 -20.15
N CYS A 3 2.87 -39.55 -19.57
CA CYS A 3 2.72 -38.72 -18.39
C CYS A 3 2.89 -39.66 -17.19
N ASN A 4 3.87 -39.41 -16.33
CA ASN A 4 4.04 -40.18 -15.10
C ASN A 4 3.46 -39.35 -13.95
N LEU A 5 2.59 -39.94 -13.14
CA LEU A 5 2.11 -39.33 -11.90
C LEU A 5 3.03 -39.73 -10.75
N TYR A 6 3.23 -38.83 -9.79
CA TYR A 6 4.05 -39.08 -8.61
C TYR A 6 3.16 -39.17 -7.38
N TRP A 7 3.18 -40.28 -6.67
CA TRP A 7 2.36 -40.47 -5.48
C TRP A 7 3.07 -39.94 -4.24
N LEU A 8 2.34 -39.28 -3.34
CA LEU A 8 2.91 -38.64 -2.15
C LEU A 8 3.68 -39.60 -1.23
N ASP A 9 3.39 -40.90 -1.25
CA ASP A 9 4.10 -41.92 -0.48
C ASP A 9 5.41 -42.41 -1.14
N GLN A 10 5.68 -42.03 -2.38
CA GLN A 10 6.78 -42.57 -3.19
C GLN A 10 7.78 -41.53 -3.69
N ILE A 11 7.50 -40.23 -3.49
CA ILE A 11 8.37 -39.14 -3.97
C ILE A 11 9.76 -39.21 -3.33
N GLN A 12 10.78 -39.16 -4.17
CA GLN A 12 12.19 -39.17 -3.80
C GLN A 12 12.76 -37.75 -3.70
N SER A 13 13.88 -37.60 -2.98
CA SER A 13 14.55 -36.30 -2.81
C SER A 13 15.00 -35.65 -4.13
N SER A 14 15.38 -36.47 -5.11
CA SER A 14 15.77 -36.01 -6.46
C SER A 14 14.62 -35.43 -7.29
N GLU A 15 13.37 -35.69 -6.89
CA GLU A 15 12.18 -35.34 -7.69
C GLU A 15 11.57 -33.98 -7.31
N ARG A 16 12.15 -33.28 -6.31
CA ARG A 16 11.63 -32.01 -5.77
C ARG A 16 11.25 -30.98 -6.85
N LEU A 17 12.09 -30.81 -7.88
CA LEU A 17 11.84 -29.86 -8.97
C LEU A 17 10.70 -30.30 -9.91
N LEU A 18 10.41 -31.60 -9.99
CA LEU A 18 9.35 -32.16 -10.83
C LEU A 18 7.99 -32.05 -10.16
N VAL A 19 7.94 -32.24 -8.84
CA VAL A 19 6.70 -32.31 -8.06
C VAL A 19 6.35 -31.02 -7.32
N GLY A 20 7.30 -30.08 -7.23
CA GLY A 20 7.14 -28.80 -6.54
C GLY A 20 7.31 -28.92 -5.02
N ASN A 21 7.54 -27.77 -4.36
CA ASN A 21 7.83 -27.70 -2.93
C ASN A 21 6.69 -28.24 -2.06
N ARG A 22 5.42 -27.92 -2.39
CA ARG A 22 4.27 -28.35 -1.58
C ARG A 22 4.18 -29.88 -1.49
N ALA A 23 4.17 -30.56 -2.64
CA ALA A 23 4.09 -32.01 -2.67
C ALA A 23 5.33 -32.67 -2.06
N PHE A 24 6.52 -32.11 -2.32
CA PHE A 24 7.77 -32.61 -1.75
C PHE A 24 7.75 -32.62 -0.21
N HIS A 25 7.37 -31.50 0.41
CA HIS A 25 7.32 -31.39 1.87
C HIS A 25 6.24 -32.28 2.49
N LEU A 26 5.04 -32.32 1.90
CA LEU A 26 3.96 -33.21 2.34
C LEU A 26 4.33 -34.69 2.20
N SER A 27 5.05 -35.05 1.14
CA SER A 27 5.56 -36.41 0.97
C SER A 27 6.53 -36.80 2.08
N LYS A 28 7.50 -35.94 2.40
CA LYS A 28 8.45 -36.18 3.49
C LYS A 28 7.73 -36.38 4.82
N LEU A 29 6.76 -35.53 5.13
CA LEU A 29 5.93 -35.68 6.33
C LEU A 29 5.15 -36.99 6.33
N ARG A 30 4.54 -37.37 5.21
CA ARG A 30 3.79 -38.62 5.09
C ARG A 30 4.67 -39.84 5.31
N GLN A 31 5.86 -39.88 4.71
CA GLN A 31 6.83 -40.96 4.88
C GLN A 31 7.34 -41.09 6.33
N LEU A 32 7.36 -39.97 7.07
CA LEU A 32 7.66 -39.93 8.52
C LEU A 32 6.45 -40.25 9.41
N GLY A 33 5.29 -40.59 8.85
CA GLY A 33 4.09 -40.98 9.60
C GLY A 33 3.27 -39.80 10.15
N TYR A 34 3.45 -38.59 9.64
CA TYR A 34 2.56 -37.46 9.95
C TYR A 34 1.22 -37.61 9.21
N PRO A 35 0.13 -37.07 9.77
CA PRO A 35 -1.20 -37.20 9.18
C PRO A 35 -1.33 -36.28 7.97
N VAL A 36 -0.99 -36.79 6.79
CA VAL A 36 -1.09 -36.07 5.51
C VAL A 36 -2.07 -36.82 4.61
N ILE A 37 -3.02 -36.12 4.01
CA ILE A 37 -3.96 -36.74 3.05
C ILE A 37 -3.17 -37.30 1.87
N THR A 38 -3.48 -38.53 1.44
CA THR A 38 -2.84 -39.14 0.26
C THR A 38 -3.12 -38.32 -1.01
N GLY A 39 -2.30 -38.45 -2.05
CA GLY A 39 -2.45 -37.65 -3.25
C GLY A 39 -1.44 -38.05 -4.32
N PHE A 40 -1.67 -37.54 -5.52
CA PHE A 40 -0.74 -37.70 -6.63
C PHE A 40 -0.46 -36.37 -7.30
N VAL A 41 0.71 -36.26 -7.92
CA VAL A 41 1.19 -35.02 -8.54
C VAL A 41 1.21 -35.19 -10.04
N VAL A 42 0.64 -34.21 -10.72
CA VAL A 42 0.89 -33.96 -12.14
C VAL A 42 2.19 -33.14 -12.22
N PRO A 43 3.28 -33.72 -12.75
CA PRO A 43 4.59 -33.09 -12.69
C PRO A 43 4.67 -31.87 -13.61
N ALA A 44 5.62 -30.98 -13.34
CA ALA A 44 5.86 -29.79 -14.17
C ALA A 44 6.15 -30.13 -15.64
N SER A 45 6.75 -31.29 -15.93
CA SER A 45 6.96 -31.76 -17.31
C SER A 45 5.68 -32.01 -18.10
N ALA A 46 4.56 -32.35 -17.43
CA ALA A 46 3.30 -32.60 -18.10
C ALA A 46 2.67 -31.30 -18.64
N PHE A 47 2.83 -30.19 -17.92
CA PHE A 47 2.41 -28.86 -18.37
C PHE A 47 3.13 -28.46 -19.66
N TRP A 48 4.45 -28.58 -19.69
CA TRP A 48 5.27 -28.24 -20.87
C TRP A 48 4.94 -29.09 -22.09
N LYS A 49 4.84 -30.41 -21.91
CA LYS A 49 4.39 -31.32 -22.97
C LYS A 49 2.99 -30.99 -23.49
N PHE A 50 2.09 -30.54 -22.60
CA PHE A 50 0.76 -30.10 -23.03
C PHE A 50 0.82 -28.82 -23.89
N LEU A 51 1.68 -27.86 -23.52
CA LEU A 51 1.90 -26.65 -24.33
C LEU A 51 2.54 -26.96 -25.69
N GLU A 52 3.50 -27.88 -25.76
CA GLU A 52 4.10 -28.35 -27.02
C GLU A 52 3.02 -28.92 -27.97
N LEU A 53 2.19 -29.84 -27.47
CA LEU A 53 1.07 -30.42 -28.23
C LEU A 53 0.03 -29.35 -28.66
N LEU A 54 -0.18 -28.35 -27.80
CA LEU A 54 -1.06 -27.22 -28.13
C LEU A 54 -0.45 -26.36 -29.25
N GLY A 55 0.85 -26.12 -29.22
CA GLY A 55 1.58 -25.37 -30.26
C GLY A 55 1.58 -26.08 -31.62
N GLU A 56 1.72 -27.40 -31.65
CA GLU A 56 1.61 -28.20 -32.89
C GLU A 56 0.23 -28.08 -33.54
N SER A 57 -0.83 -27.96 -32.72
CA SER A 57 -2.22 -27.85 -33.20
C SER A 57 -2.72 -26.42 -33.40
N GLN A 58 -2.02 -25.42 -32.84
CA GLN A 58 -2.35 -24.00 -32.89
C GLN A 58 -1.09 -23.18 -33.22
N PRO A 59 -0.82 -22.87 -34.51
CA PRO A 59 0.39 -22.16 -34.93
C PRO A 59 0.60 -20.80 -34.23
N SER A 60 -0.47 -20.13 -33.80
CA SER A 60 -0.41 -18.88 -33.03
C SER A 60 0.16 -19.05 -31.61
N LEU A 61 0.26 -20.28 -31.12
CA LEU A 61 0.86 -20.67 -29.85
C LEU A 61 2.13 -21.51 -30.01
N ALA A 62 2.55 -21.81 -31.25
CA ALA A 62 3.74 -22.63 -31.51
C ALA A 62 4.99 -22.01 -30.89
N ASP A 63 5.08 -20.67 -30.97
CA ASP A 63 6.18 -19.94 -30.36
C ASP A 63 5.98 -19.75 -28.85
N LEU A 64 4.83 -20.03 -28.23
CA LEU A 64 4.57 -19.67 -26.82
C LEU A 64 5.55 -20.32 -25.82
N ALA A 65 6.08 -21.51 -26.17
CA ALA A 65 7.05 -22.23 -25.36
C ALA A 65 8.48 -21.69 -25.52
N ASP A 66 8.81 -21.13 -26.68
CA ASP A 66 10.17 -20.65 -27.07
C ASP A 66 10.27 -19.12 -27.25
N SER A 67 9.14 -18.43 -27.19
CA SER A 67 8.99 -16.99 -27.36
C SER A 67 9.37 -16.30 -26.05
N ASP A 68 10.30 -15.38 -26.16
CA ASP A 68 10.25 -14.17 -25.35
C ASP A 68 8.92 -13.51 -25.72
N LEU A 69 7.87 -13.78 -24.95
CA LEU A 69 6.55 -13.16 -25.12
C LEU A 69 6.76 -11.64 -25.08
N HIS A 70 6.98 -11.04 -26.26
CA HIS A 70 7.07 -9.60 -26.44
C HIS A 70 5.63 -9.05 -26.37
N LEU A 71 5.02 -9.22 -25.20
CA LEU A 71 3.75 -8.61 -24.87
C LEU A 71 4.05 -7.17 -24.50
N ASP A 72 3.28 -6.25 -25.04
CA ASP A 72 3.28 -4.89 -24.51
C ASP A 72 2.54 -4.92 -23.16
N VAL A 73 3.28 -5.16 -22.07
CA VAL A 73 2.74 -5.17 -20.70
C VAL A 73 2.30 -3.80 -20.22
N ASP A 74 2.67 -2.74 -20.95
CA ASP A 74 2.23 -1.37 -20.71
C ASP A 74 0.89 -1.09 -21.41
N ASN A 75 0.39 -2.03 -22.23
CA ASN A 75 -0.96 -2.02 -22.80
C ASN A 75 -1.88 -3.06 -22.12
N PRO A 76 -2.61 -2.68 -21.05
CA PRO A 76 -3.42 -3.61 -20.26
C PRO A 76 -4.54 -4.27 -21.07
N ARG A 77 -5.08 -3.59 -22.10
CA ARG A 77 -6.13 -4.15 -22.97
C ARG A 77 -5.59 -5.24 -23.87
N GLN A 78 -4.45 -5.01 -24.51
CA GLN A 78 -3.78 -6.02 -25.33
C GLN A 78 -3.36 -7.22 -24.47
N LEU A 79 -2.76 -6.97 -23.30
CA LEU A 79 -2.36 -8.02 -22.37
C LEU A 79 -3.56 -8.86 -21.92
N GLN A 80 -4.69 -8.23 -21.60
CA GLN A 80 -5.93 -8.91 -21.22
C GLN A 80 -6.49 -9.76 -22.36
N LEU A 81 -6.49 -9.23 -23.59
CA LEU A 81 -6.97 -9.96 -24.78
C LEU A 81 -6.11 -11.19 -25.07
N VAL A 82 -4.77 -11.03 -25.07
CA VAL A 82 -3.84 -12.13 -25.29
C VAL A 82 -3.96 -13.18 -24.17
N ALA A 83 -4.01 -12.74 -22.91
CA ALA A 83 -4.25 -13.61 -21.77
C ALA A 83 -5.56 -14.41 -21.92
N GLN A 84 -6.64 -13.76 -22.33
CA GLN A 84 -7.94 -14.40 -22.52
C GLN A 84 -7.89 -15.46 -23.64
N GLN A 85 -7.26 -15.13 -24.77
CA GLN A 85 -7.12 -16.04 -25.91
C GLN A 85 -6.34 -17.30 -25.53
N ILE A 86 -5.15 -17.16 -24.95
CA ILE A 86 -4.29 -18.29 -24.53
C ILE A 86 -5.04 -19.17 -23.52
N ARG A 87 -5.69 -18.55 -22.52
CA ARG A 87 -6.45 -19.28 -21.50
C ARG A 87 -7.62 -20.06 -22.08
N GLN A 88 -8.32 -19.47 -23.05
CA GLN A 88 -9.43 -20.14 -23.73
C GLN A 88 -8.91 -21.36 -24.49
N GLN A 89 -7.82 -21.21 -25.25
CA GLN A 89 -7.19 -22.32 -25.99
C GLN A 89 -6.74 -23.45 -25.05
N ILE A 90 -6.07 -23.13 -23.93
CA ILE A 90 -5.69 -24.12 -22.92
C ILE A 90 -6.90 -24.86 -22.35
N THR A 91 -7.98 -24.14 -22.07
CA THR A 91 -9.18 -24.72 -21.44
C THR A 91 -9.95 -25.63 -22.41
N THR A 92 -9.98 -25.29 -23.70
CA THR A 92 -10.73 -26.05 -24.72
C THR A 92 -9.93 -27.16 -25.40
N ALA A 93 -8.59 -27.10 -25.36
CA ALA A 93 -7.75 -28.10 -26.00
C ALA A 93 -7.93 -29.50 -25.38
N PRO A 94 -8.04 -30.58 -26.17
CA PRO A 94 -8.17 -31.94 -25.64
C PRO A 94 -6.87 -32.40 -24.96
N LEU A 95 -6.98 -33.29 -23.95
CA LEU A 95 -5.79 -34.00 -23.45
C LEU A 95 -5.59 -35.28 -24.26
N PRO A 96 -4.35 -35.79 -24.37
CA PRO A 96 -4.13 -37.11 -24.93
C PRO A 96 -4.95 -38.17 -24.20
N PRO A 97 -5.65 -39.09 -24.89
CA PRO A 97 -6.52 -40.10 -24.25
C PRO A 97 -5.81 -40.96 -23.20
N SER A 98 -4.51 -41.19 -23.39
CA SER A 98 -3.68 -41.91 -22.40
C SER A 98 -3.51 -41.16 -21.08
N TRP A 99 -3.47 -39.82 -21.11
CA TRP A 99 -3.38 -38.99 -19.92
C TRP A 99 -4.73 -38.88 -19.22
N GLU A 100 -5.82 -38.74 -19.99
CA GLU A 100 -7.18 -38.75 -19.45
C GLU A 100 -7.47 -40.05 -18.70
N LEU A 101 -7.12 -41.19 -19.31
CA LEU A 101 -7.27 -42.50 -18.69
C LEU A 101 -6.42 -42.63 -17.41
N LEU A 102 -5.19 -42.12 -17.43
CA LEU A 102 -4.28 -42.16 -16.28
C LEU A 102 -4.80 -41.33 -15.11
N LEU A 103 -5.20 -40.07 -15.36
CA LEU A 103 -5.77 -39.16 -14.36
C LEU A 103 -7.08 -39.73 -13.79
N THR A 104 -7.92 -40.31 -14.66
CA THR A 104 -9.17 -40.94 -14.26
C THR A 104 -8.92 -42.12 -13.32
N ARG A 105 -7.98 -43.02 -13.66
CA ARG A 105 -7.64 -44.16 -12.80
C ARG A 105 -7.06 -43.72 -11.46
N ALA A 106 -6.19 -42.71 -11.47
CA ALA A 106 -5.59 -42.18 -10.24
C ALA A 106 -6.64 -41.56 -9.31
N ALA A 107 -7.58 -40.79 -9.87
CA ALA A 107 -8.68 -40.21 -9.10
C ALA A 107 -9.68 -41.26 -8.58
N GLN A 108 -9.98 -42.29 -9.38
CA GLN A 108 -10.82 -43.42 -8.97
C GLN A 108 -10.20 -44.26 -7.85
N ALA A 109 -8.87 -44.35 -7.79
CA ALA A 109 -8.15 -45.02 -6.72
C ALA A 109 -8.25 -44.28 -5.37
N GLN A 110 -8.72 -43.03 -5.36
CA GLN A 110 -8.89 -42.19 -4.18
C GLN A 110 -10.37 -41.75 -4.04
N PRO A 111 -11.26 -42.65 -3.57
CA PRO A 111 -12.69 -42.36 -3.52
C PRO A 111 -12.99 -41.22 -2.53
N ALA A 112 -13.50 -40.11 -3.06
CA ALA A 112 -13.87 -38.91 -2.33
C ALA A 112 -14.94 -38.14 -3.11
N PRO A 113 -15.77 -37.30 -2.45
CA PRO A 113 -16.79 -36.51 -3.15
C PRO A 113 -16.18 -35.44 -4.08
N ALA A 114 -15.04 -34.88 -3.70
CA ALA A 114 -14.34 -33.85 -4.46
C ALA A 114 -12.83 -34.09 -4.48
N MET A 115 -12.16 -33.37 -5.37
CA MET A 115 -10.70 -33.30 -5.49
C MET A 115 -10.29 -31.84 -5.38
N VAL A 116 -9.16 -31.58 -4.72
CA VAL A 116 -8.50 -30.28 -4.68
C VAL A 116 -7.17 -30.35 -5.43
N LEU A 117 -6.94 -29.34 -6.26
CA LEU A 117 -5.75 -29.18 -7.09
C LEU A 117 -4.95 -28.00 -6.55
N TYR A 118 -3.81 -28.30 -5.94
CA TYR A 118 -2.88 -27.34 -5.37
C TYR A 118 -1.73 -27.09 -6.35
N PRO A 119 -1.67 -25.93 -7.02
CA PRO A 119 -0.53 -25.57 -7.84
C PRO A 119 0.71 -25.35 -6.96
N SER A 120 1.86 -25.79 -7.45
CA SER A 120 3.17 -25.49 -6.86
C SER A 120 4.07 -24.96 -7.97
N LEU A 121 4.33 -23.66 -7.93
CA LEU A 121 5.28 -23.00 -8.82
C LEU A 121 6.69 -23.09 -8.23
N SER A 122 7.68 -23.31 -9.09
CA SER A 122 9.10 -23.27 -8.73
C SER A 122 9.90 -22.76 -9.91
N LEU A 123 11.08 -22.19 -9.65
CA LEU A 123 12.02 -21.81 -10.69
C LEU A 123 13.03 -22.94 -10.92
N ARG A 124 13.23 -23.31 -12.19
CA ARG A 124 14.41 -24.09 -12.59
C ARG A 124 15.63 -23.20 -12.35
N SER A 125 16.62 -23.71 -11.60
CA SER A 125 17.88 -22.99 -11.37
C SER A 125 18.49 -22.56 -12.71
N PRO A 126 19.16 -21.39 -12.79
CA PRO A 126 19.74 -20.89 -14.04
C PRO A 126 21.00 -21.66 -14.50
N VAL A 127 21.33 -22.81 -13.91
CA VAL A 127 22.52 -23.59 -14.28
C VAL A 127 22.19 -24.57 -15.42
N GLU A 128 21.94 -24.02 -16.60
CA GLU A 128 22.33 -24.70 -17.84
C GLU A 128 23.48 -23.89 -18.47
N ARG A 129 24.67 -24.49 -18.52
CA ARG A 129 25.84 -23.94 -19.18
C ARG A 129 25.54 -23.78 -20.68
N ILE A 130 25.33 -22.56 -21.13
CA ILE A 130 25.40 -22.18 -22.53
C ILE A 130 26.48 -21.08 -22.64
N GLY A 131 27.72 -21.48 -22.92
CA GLY A 131 28.86 -20.57 -23.12
C GLY A 131 29.41 -19.90 -21.85
N ASP A 132 30.24 -18.88 -22.06
CA ASP A 132 31.06 -18.20 -21.04
C ASP A 132 30.37 -17.04 -20.28
N TYR A 133 29.04 -16.88 -20.42
CA TYR A 133 28.31 -15.77 -19.79
C TYR A 133 27.25 -16.27 -18.81
N ASN A 134 27.37 -15.87 -17.53
CA ASN A 134 26.39 -16.13 -16.48
C ASN A 134 25.34 -15.01 -16.43
N PHE A 135 24.07 -15.34 -16.68
CA PHE A 135 22.94 -14.50 -16.25
C PHE A 135 22.26 -15.19 -15.06
N GLU A 136 22.53 -14.70 -13.85
CA GLU A 136 21.91 -15.20 -12.62
C GLU A 136 20.60 -14.44 -12.34
N ALA A 137 19.49 -15.16 -12.16
CA ALA A 137 18.31 -14.58 -11.54
C ALA A 137 18.66 -14.20 -10.08
N PRO A 138 18.34 -12.97 -9.60
CA PRO A 138 18.64 -12.55 -8.23
C PRO A 138 18.05 -13.55 -7.21
N ALA A 139 18.84 -13.96 -6.21
CA ALA A 139 18.43 -14.91 -5.17
C ALA A 139 17.09 -14.53 -4.49
N SER A 140 16.77 -13.23 -4.41
CA SER A 140 15.50 -12.73 -3.87
C SER A 140 14.26 -13.13 -4.67
N ILE A 141 14.34 -13.22 -5.99
CA ILE A 141 13.22 -13.65 -6.85
C ILE A 141 13.05 -15.17 -6.76
N PHE A 142 14.16 -15.89 -6.67
CA PHE A 142 14.17 -17.34 -6.46
C PHE A 142 13.52 -17.71 -5.12
N ASP A 143 13.84 -17.01 -4.04
CA ASP A 143 13.21 -17.19 -2.73
C ASP A 143 11.72 -16.79 -2.74
N GLN A 144 11.36 -15.71 -3.45
CA GLN A 144 9.96 -15.26 -3.56
C GLN A 144 9.05 -16.25 -4.30
N ILE A 145 9.52 -16.89 -5.39
CA ILE A 145 8.70 -17.83 -6.14
C ILE A 145 8.62 -19.20 -5.46
N ASN A 146 9.69 -19.60 -4.78
CA ASN A 146 9.70 -20.86 -4.04
C ASN A 146 8.89 -20.79 -2.73
N ASN A 147 8.57 -19.59 -2.24
CA ASN A 147 7.67 -19.36 -1.11
C ASN A 147 6.29 -18.88 -1.57
N PRO A 148 5.23 -19.70 -1.47
CA PRO A 148 3.89 -19.32 -1.94
C PRO A 148 3.32 -18.09 -1.21
N TYR A 149 3.80 -17.76 -0.01
CA TYR A 149 3.40 -16.57 0.76
C TYR A 149 4.12 -15.28 0.31
N CYS A 150 5.09 -15.37 -0.59
CA CYS A 150 5.84 -14.22 -1.11
C CYS A 150 5.41 -13.81 -2.52
N LEU A 151 4.52 -14.58 -3.16
CA LEU A 151 3.89 -14.17 -4.42
C LEU A 151 2.79 -13.14 -4.14
N PRO A 152 2.62 -12.12 -5.00
CA PRO A 152 1.50 -11.20 -4.90
C PRO A 152 0.14 -11.92 -4.77
N PRO A 153 -0.75 -11.46 -3.87
CA PRO A 153 -2.06 -12.07 -3.65
C PRO A 153 -2.84 -12.30 -4.94
N GLY A 154 -3.46 -13.47 -5.07
CA GLY A 154 -4.26 -13.86 -6.22
C GLY A 154 -3.45 -14.34 -7.43
N ILE A 155 -2.12 -14.19 -7.50
CA ILE A 155 -1.37 -14.74 -8.66
C ILE A 155 -1.65 -16.23 -8.88
N TRP A 156 -1.75 -16.99 -7.79
CA TRP A 156 -2.06 -18.42 -7.80
C TRP A 156 -3.19 -18.80 -6.85
N GLU A 157 -4.13 -19.61 -7.33
CA GLU A 157 -5.28 -20.11 -6.56
C GLU A 157 -5.45 -21.62 -6.74
N SER A 158 -5.80 -22.31 -5.65
CA SER A 158 -6.19 -23.73 -5.67
C SER A 158 -7.57 -23.90 -6.33
N HIS A 159 -7.76 -25.01 -7.04
CA HIS A 159 -9.06 -25.35 -7.63
C HIS A 159 -9.68 -26.56 -6.96
N ILE A 160 -10.99 -26.51 -6.72
CA ILE A 160 -11.76 -27.65 -6.21
C ILE A 160 -12.75 -28.08 -7.29
N CYS A 161 -12.90 -29.38 -7.47
CA CYS A 161 -13.88 -29.96 -8.38
C CYS A 161 -14.48 -31.25 -7.82
N LEU A 162 -15.61 -31.68 -8.39
CA LEU A 162 -16.14 -33.01 -8.12
C LEU A 162 -15.13 -34.07 -8.56
N ASN A 163 -15.15 -35.23 -7.90
CA ASN A 163 -14.32 -36.38 -8.29
C ASN A 163 -14.93 -37.08 -9.53
N GLN A 164 -14.89 -36.38 -10.66
CA GLN A 164 -15.38 -36.82 -11.95
C GLN A 164 -14.29 -36.58 -13.00
N PRO A 165 -14.08 -37.49 -13.95
CA PRO A 165 -13.01 -37.38 -14.96
C PRO A 165 -12.99 -36.02 -15.68
N GLU A 166 -14.14 -35.60 -16.19
CA GLU A 166 -14.28 -34.34 -16.94
C GLU A 166 -14.00 -33.11 -16.08
N ALA A 167 -14.50 -33.10 -14.84
CA ALA A 167 -14.34 -31.99 -13.90
C ALA A 167 -12.88 -31.86 -13.46
N LEU A 168 -12.18 -32.98 -13.26
CA LEU A 168 -10.76 -33.04 -12.91
C LEU A 168 -9.89 -32.52 -14.06
N ILE A 169 -10.14 -32.99 -15.28
CA ILE A 169 -9.41 -32.56 -16.48
C ILE A 169 -9.60 -31.06 -16.72
N LEU A 170 -10.85 -30.58 -16.62
CA LEU A 170 -11.15 -29.15 -16.76
C LEU A 170 -10.46 -28.31 -15.68
N SER A 171 -10.43 -28.80 -14.44
CA SER A 171 -9.79 -28.10 -13.33
C SER A 171 -8.28 -28.05 -13.47
N LEU A 172 -7.65 -29.13 -13.93
CA LEU A 172 -6.22 -29.16 -14.24
C LEU A 172 -5.87 -28.11 -15.31
N LYS A 173 -6.66 -28.04 -16.38
CA LYS A 173 -6.49 -27.02 -17.44
C LYS A 173 -6.71 -25.61 -16.91
N ARG A 174 -7.70 -25.40 -16.02
CA ARG A 174 -7.95 -24.11 -15.37
C ARG A 174 -6.79 -23.67 -14.48
N VAL A 175 -6.19 -24.61 -13.75
CA VAL A 175 -4.95 -24.38 -13.00
C VAL A 175 -3.86 -23.95 -13.98
N TRP A 176 -3.51 -24.75 -14.99
CA TRP A 176 -2.51 -24.37 -16.00
C TRP A 176 -2.77 -23.02 -16.67
N ALA A 177 -4.03 -22.69 -16.95
CA ALA A 177 -4.42 -21.41 -17.54
C ALA A 177 -4.12 -20.20 -16.64
N GLN A 178 -3.97 -20.34 -15.31
CA GLN A 178 -3.65 -19.20 -14.46
C GLN A 178 -2.24 -18.64 -14.71
N MET A 179 -1.31 -19.44 -15.26
CA MET A 179 0.01 -18.97 -15.73
C MET A 179 -0.10 -17.82 -16.73
N PHE A 180 -1.22 -17.81 -17.48
CA PHE A 180 -1.50 -16.90 -18.58
C PHE A 180 -2.63 -15.91 -18.26
N ARG A 181 -2.93 -15.65 -16.97
CA ARG A 181 -3.74 -14.48 -16.59
C ARG A 181 -2.95 -13.20 -16.89
N ALA A 182 -3.63 -12.10 -17.19
CA ALA A 182 -2.97 -10.82 -17.47
C ALA A 182 -2.02 -10.41 -16.32
N ARG A 183 -2.47 -10.55 -15.06
CA ARG A 183 -1.62 -10.31 -13.87
C ARG A 183 -0.37 -11.21 -13.80
N SER A 184 -0.49 -12.46 -14.22
CA SER A 184 0.61 -13.43 -14.19
C SER A 184 1.62 -13.10 -15.28
N LEU A 185 1.15 -12.88 -16.52
CA LEU A 185 1.99 -12.47 -17.65
C LEU A 185 2.71 -11.15 -17.37
N PHE A 186 1.99 -10.17 -16.82
CA PHE A 186 2.56 -8.91 -16.35
C PHE A 186 3.70 -9.15 -15.36
N TYR A 187 3.45 -9.98 -14.34
CA TYR A 187 4.42 -10.27 -13.30
C TYR A 187 5.67 -11.00 -13.84
N TRP A 188 5.51 -12.07 -14.65
CA TRP A 188 6.66 -12.80 -15.21
C TRP A 188 7.55 -11.89 -16.03
N GLN A 189 6.95 -11.07 -16.91
CA GLN A 189 7.68 -10.19 -17.79
C GLN A 189 8.34 -9.03 -17.03
N ARG A 190 7.65 -8.42 -16.06
CA ARG A 190 8.24 -7.37 -15.21
C ARG A 190 9.36 -7.89 -14.32
N ALA A 191 9.27 -9.13 -13.86
CA ALA A 191 10.32 -9.80 -13.09
C ALA A 191 11.46 -10.34 -13.97
N GLY A 192 11.36 -10.22 -15.30
CA GLY A 192 12.37 -10.76 -16.24
C GLY A 192 12.45 -12.29 -16.27
N ILE A 193 11.38 -12.97 -15.83
CA ILE A 193 11.31 -14.42 -15.76
C ILE A 193 10.78 -14.94 -17.08
N LYS A 194 11.59 -15.76 -17.76
CA LYS A 194 11.13 -16.47 -18.96
C LYS A 194 10.17 -17.58 -18.55
N LEU A 195 9.11 -17.80 -19.35
CA LEU A 195 8.14 -18.84 -19.04
C LEU A 195 8.81 -20.21 -18.84
N GLN A 196 9.80 -20.57 -19.65
CA GLN A 196 10.56 -21.83 -19.58
C GLN A 196 11.25 -22.09 -18.23
N GLN A 197 11.57 -21.02 -17.50
CA GLN A 197 12.19 -21.12 -16.17
C GLN A 197 11.16 -21.56 -15.12
N LEU A 198 9.87 -21.41 -15.40
CA LEU A 198 8.79 -21.77 -14.49
C LEU A 198 8.46 -23.26 -14.57
N SER A 199 8.43 -23.90 -13.41
CA SER A 199 8.01 -25.29 -13.25
C SER A 199 6.74 -25.33 -12.41
N LEU A 200 5.63 -25.62 -13.06
CA LEU A 200 4.30 -25.72 -12.46
C LEU A 200 3.91 -27.19 -12.25
N ALA A 201 4.10 -27.70 -11.05
CA ALA A 201 3.53 -28.98 -10.64
C ALA A 201 2.14 -28.76 -10.03
N VAL A 202 1.28 -29.78 -10.09
CA VAL A 202 -0.06 -29.71 -9.48
C VAL A 202 -0.27 -30.93 -8.61
N LEU A 203 -0.34 -30.72 -7.30
CA LEU A 203 -0.72 -31.76 -6.34
C LEU A 203 -2.23 -31.92 -6.34
N ILE A 204 -2.71 -33.13 -6.53
CA ILE A 204 -4.13 -33.48 -6.52
C ILE A 204 -4.40 -34.37 -5.32
N GLN A 205 -5.31 -33.94 -4.45
CA GLN A 205 -5.71 -34.66 -3.24
C GLN A 205 -7.24 -34.84 -3.18
N PRO A 206 -7.73 -35.95 -2.61
CA PRO A 206 -9.14 -36.10 -2.27
C PRO A 206 -9.56 -35.08 -1.22
N LEU A 207 -10.80 -34.61 -1.32
CA LEU A 207 -11.37 -33.60 -0.45
C LEU A 207 -12.74 -34.05 0.08
N TRP A 208 -12.90 -33.93 1.40
CA TRP A 208 -14.17 -34.11 2.11
C TRP A 208 -14.57 -32.80 2.81
N ASN A 209 -15.80 -32.74 3.31
CA ASN A 209 -16.19 -31.64 4.18
C ASN A 209 -15.32 -31.63 5.44
N ALA A 210 -14.76 -30.45 5.73
CA ALA A 210 -14.06 -30.21 6.96
C ALA A 210 -15.05 -29.78 8.05
N CYS A 211 -14.81 -30.23 9.27
CA CYS A 211 -15.44 -29.66 10.46
C CYS A 211 -14.82 -28.27 10.71
N THR A 212 -13.48 -28.22 10.67
CA THR A 212 -12.67 -27.05 10.98
C THR A 212 -11.43 -27.08 10.12
N SER A 213 -10.93 -25.91 9.72
CA SER A 213 -9.66 -25.77 9.01
C SER A 213 -8.96 -24.50 9.45
N GLY A 214 -7.67 -24.40 9.11
CA GLY A 214 -6.90 -23.26 9.54
C GLY A 214 -5.43 -23.33 9.19
N SER A 215 -4.69 -22.38 9.74
CA SER A 215 -3.25 -22.25 9.53
C SER A 215 -2.55 -22.15 10.88
N MET A 216 -1.25 -22.42 10.88
CA MET A 216 -0.40 -22.25 12.04
C MET A 216 0.95 -21.69 11.60
N LEU A 217 1.41 -20.68 12.32
CA LEU A 217 2.77 -20.16 12.24
C LEU A 217 3.50 -20.49 13.54
N ALA A 218 4.61 -21.20 13.41
CA ALA A 218 5.44 -21.62 14.52
C ALA A 218 6.79 -20.91 14.49
N ASP A 219 6.99 -19.95 15.40
CA ASP A 219 8.29 -19.34 15.66
C ASP A 219 9.05 -20.09 16.79
N ALA A 220 10.27 -19.66 17.09
CA ALA A 220 11.12 -20.21 18.13
C ALA A 220 10.55 -19.97 19.54
N THR A 221 9.82 -18.86 19.75
CA THR A 221 9.30 -18.42 21.05
C THR A 221 7.78 -18.52 21.15
N GLU A 222 7.05 -18.21 20.08
CA GLU A 222 5.59 -18.14 20.09
C GLU A 222 4.98 -18.81 18.85
N TRP A 223 3.84 -19.45 19.06
CA TRP A 223 3.07 -20.11 18.02
C TRP A 223 1.68 -19.49 17.90
N ASN A 224 1.24 -19.29 16.67
CA ASN A 224 -0.04 -18.67 16.35
C ASN A 224 -0.85 -19.62 15.49
N ILE A 225 -2.03 -20.02 15.99
CA ILE A 225 -2.97 -20.88 15.28
C ILE A 225 -4.19 -20.06 14.91
N GLN A 226 -4.62 -20.16 13.66
CA GLN A 226 -5.87 -19.60 13.17
C GLN A 226 -6.84 -20.73 12.84
N ALA A 227 -8.12 -20.58 13.15
CA ALA A 227 -9.14 -21.59 12.86
C ALA A 227 -10.45 -20.97 12.36
N THR A 228 -11.11 -21.66 11.43
CA THR A 228 -12.48 -21.38 10.99
C THR A 228 -13.28 -22.67 10.82
N TRP A 229 -14.60 -22.53 10.80
CA TRP A 229 -15.52 -23.63 10.51
C TRP A 229 -15.50 -24.00 9.02
N GLY A 230 -15.66 -25.28 8.72
CA GLY A 230 -15.75 -25.77 7.35
C GLY A 230 -14.40 -25.76 6.62
N LEU A 231 -14.47 -25.71 5.29
CA LEU A 231 -13.32 -25.63 4.40
C LEU A 231 -12.62 -24.26 4.49
N GLU A 232 -11.30 -24.27 4.26
CA GLU A 232 -10.40 -23.10 4.43
C GLU A 232 -10.75 -21.91 3.50
N THR A 233 -11.60 -22.15 2.49
CA THR A 233 -12.03 -21.17 1.50
C THR A 233 -12.45 -19.81 2.09
N ALA A 234 -13.13 -19.80 3.24
CA ALA A 234 -13.54 -18.54 3.88
C ALA A 234 -12.34 -17.68 4.33
N LEU A 235 -11.28 -18.32 4.83
CA LEU A 235 -10.03 -17.65 5.22
C LEU A 235 -9.26 -17.20 3.99
N CYS A 236 -9.12 -18.05 2.97
CA CYS A 236 -8.41 -17.70 1.74
C CYS A 236 -9.03 -16.49 1.01
N LYS A 237 -10.35 -16.30 1.13
CA LYS A 237 -11.08 -15.16 0.55
C LYS A 237 -11.15 -13.94 1.46
N GLY A 238 -10.69 -14.02 2.71
CA GLY A 238 -10.83 -12.95 3.69
C GLY A 238 -12.29 -12.62 4.05
N GLU A 239 -13.21 -13.58 3.89
CA GLU A 239 -14.66 -13.38 4.16
C GLU A 239 -15.01 -13.48 5.66
N VAL A 240 -14.08 -13.99 6.48
CA VAL A 240 -14.27 -14.21 7.92
C VAL A 240 -13.03 -13.83 8.71
N LEU A 241 -13.24 -13.43 9.96
CA LEU A 241 -12.17 -13.31 10.95
C LEU A 241 -12.01 -14.66 11.68
N PRO A 242 -10.86 -15.33 11.60
CA PRO A 242 -10.63 -16.60 12.27
C PRO A 242 -10.58 -16.46 13.79
N ASP A 243 -10.83 -17.56 14.48
CA ASP A 243 -10.37 -17.71 15.86
C ASP A 243 -8.85 -17.78 15.91
N THR A 244 -8.25 -17.18 16.93
CA THR A 244 -6.81 -17.14 17.11
C THR A 244 -6.40 -17.72 18.46
N TYR A 245 -5.32 -18.49 18.45
CA TYR A 245 -4.72 -19.10 19.64
C TYR A 245 -3.23 -18.78 19.64
N HIS A 246 -2.78 -18.11 20.70
CA HIS A 246 -1.39 -17.74 20.95
C HIS A 246 -0.82 -18.69 21.99
N LEU A 247 0.27 -19.37 21.65
CA LEU A 247 0.87 -20.43 22.46
C LEU A 247 2.36 -20.15 22.68
N GLU A 248 2.87 -20.50 23.86
CA GLU A 248 4.31 -20.50 24.11
C GLU A 248 4.97 -21.72 23.45
N ALA A 249 5.99 -21.49 22.63
CA ALA A 249 6.56 -22.53 21.76
C ALA A 249 7.33 -23.65 22.50
N GLN A 250 7.74 -23.43 23.75
CA GLN A 250 8.51 -24.43 24.52
C GLN A 250 7.60 -25.45 25.19
N THR A 251 6.55 -24.97 25.85
CA THR A 251 5.63 -25.81 26.63
C THR A 251 4.35 -26.15 25.88
N GLY A 252 4.02 -25.39 24.83
CA GLY A 252 2.70 -25.44 24.19
C GLY A 252 1.60 -24.81 25.04
N THR A 253 1.94 -24.02 26.07
CA THR A 253 0.95 -23.40 26.97
C THR A 253 0.18 -22.31 26.23
N LEU A 254 -1.16 -22.32 26.33
CA LEU A 254 -2.03 -21.29 25.78
C LEU A 254 -1.85 -19.97 26.55
N LEU A 255 -1.32 -18.96 25.87
CA LEU A 255 -1.09 -17.61 26.39
C LEU A 255 -2.35 -16.75 26.26
N ALA A 256 -3.00 -16.80 25.09
CA ALA A 256 -4.23 -16.08 24.82
C ALA A 256 -5.03 -16.78 23.72
N SER A 257 -6.35 -16.65 23.77
CA SER A 257 -7.24 -17.02 22.67
C SER A 257 -8.20 -15.86 22.40
N GLN A 258 -8.47 -15.60 21.13
CA GLN A 258 -9.43 -14.58 20.73
C GLN A 258 -10.41 -15.18 19.72
N LEU A 259 -11.70 -15.01 20.02
CA LEU A 259 -12.79 -15.42 19.16
C LEU A 259 -12.87 -14.52 17.93
N GLY A 260 -12.95 -15.12 16.74
CA GLY A 260 -13.12 -14.46 15.47
C GLY A 260 -14.60 -14.32 15.05
N ASN A 261 -14.85 -13.37 14.16
CA ASN A 261 -16.16 -13.17 13.52
C ASN A 261 -16.33 -14.13 12.32
N LYS A 262 -16.92 -15.30 12.59
CA LYS A 262 -17.08 -16.41 11.62
C LYS A 262 -18.53 -16.47 11.13
N THR A 263 -18.99 -15.50 10.34
CA THR A 263 -20.41 -15.44 9.90
C THR A 263 -20.78 -16.52 8.88
N ARG A 264 -19.78 -17.10 8.20
CA ARG A 264 -19.97 -18.02 7.07
C ARG A 264 -18.91 -19.11 7.03
N ALA A 265 -19.28 -20.27 6.48
CA ALA A 265 -18.38 -21.37 6.22
C ALA A 265 -18.65 -21.98 4.83
N TYR A 266 -17.71 -22.81 4.37
CA TYR A 266 -17.82 -23.50 3.08
C TYR A 266 -17.86 -25.01 3.26
N ARG A 267 -18.72 -25.65 2.48
CA ARG A 267 -18.81 -27.11 2.35
C ARG A 267 -18.96 -27.49 0.87
N LEU A 268 -18.76 -28.76 0.57
CA LEU A 268 -19.01 -29.33 -0.75
C LEU A 268 -20.51 -29.30 -1.06
N ASN A 269 -20.84 -28.81 -2.24
CA ASN A 269 -22.19 -28.78 -2.77
C ASN A 269 -22.55 -30.17 -3.33
N GLN A 270 -23.44 -30.89 -2.65
CA GLN A 270 -23.87 -32.23 -3.05
C GLN A 270 -24.95 -32.22 -4.16
N GLU A 271 -25.52 -31.05 -4.49
CA GLU A 271 -26.62 -30.92 -5.46
C GLU A 271 -26.14 -30.53 -6.88
N SER A 272 -24.88 -30.11 -7.05
CA SER A 272 -24.32 -29.79 -8.37
C SER A 272 -24.03 -31.07 -9.15
N LEU A 273 -24.92 -31.41 -10.08
CA LEU A 273 -24.80 -32.59 -10.95
C LEU A 273 -24.00 -32.32 -12.24
N THR A 274 -23.55 -31.08 -12.49
CA THR A 274 -22.85 -30.71 -13.73
C THR A 274 -21.38 -30.30 -13.52
N PRO A 275 -20.43 -30.75 -14.38
CA PRO A 275 -19.00 -30.44 -14.26
C PRO A 275 -18.64 -28.95 -14.31
N LYS A 276 -19.57 -28.08 -14.73
CA LYS A 276 -19.35 -26.63 -14.91
C LYS A 276 -19.78 -25.78 -13.71
N GLN A 277 -20.48 -26.34 -12.73
CA GLN A 277 -20.98 -25.62 -11.55
C GLN A 277 -19.94 -25.55 -10.42
N ASN A 278 -20.13 -24.57 -9.52
CA ASN A 278 -19.29 -24.40 -8.34
C ASN A 278 -19.54 -25.55 -7.36
N CYS A 279 -18.53 -26.37 -7.11
CA CYS A 279 -18.60 -27.50 -6.19
C CYS A 279 -18.58 -27.09 -4.71
N LEU A 280 -18.45 -25.79 -4.43
CA LEU A 280 -18.51 -25.22 -3.09
C LEU A 280 -19.85 -24.52 -2.84
N GLN A 281 -20.44 -24.81 -1.70
CA GLN A 281 -21.60 -24.12 -1.15
C GLN A 281 -21.15 -23.31 0.07
N ALA A 282 -21.39 -22.01 0.01
CA ALA A 282 -21.28 -21.15 1.19
C ALA A 282 -22.56 -21.29 2.03
N TYR A 283 -22.43 -21.37 3.35
CA TYR A 283 -23.57 -21.39 4.27
C TYR A 283 -23.28 -20.48 5.47
N LEU A 284 -24.33 -19.87 6.00
CA LEU A 284 -24.24 -19.05 7.20
C LEU A 284 -24.20 -19.96 8.43
N LEU A 285 -23.37 -19.59 9.39
CA LEU A 285 -23.27 -20.28 10.67
C LEU A 285 -24.37 -19.76 11.61
N SER A 286 -24.93 -20.64 12.45
CA SER A 286 -25.90 -20.20 13.46
C SER A 286 -25.23 -19.25 14.47
N GLU A 287 -26.00 -18.35 15.09
CA GLU A 287 -25.47 -17.41 16.10
C GLU A 287 -24.69 -18.15 17.21
N GLU A 288 -25.18 -19.32 17.63
CA GLU A 288 -24.48 -20.18 18.59
C GLU A 288 -23.10 -20.62 18.09
N GLN A 289 -22.98 -21.07 16.84
CA GLN A 289 -21.70 -21.50 16.25
C GLN A 289 -20.72 -20.33 16.06
N GLN A 290 -21.22 -19.12 15.82
CA GLN A 290 -20.37 -17.93 15.68
C GLN A 290 -19.72 -17.54 17.01
N GLN A 291 -20.44 -17.76 18.13
CA GLN A 291 -19.96 -17.51 19.49
C GLN A 291 -19.09 -18.64 20.06
N GLN A 292 -18.86 -19.70 19.28
CA GLN A 292 -18.00 -20.82 19.66
C GLN A 292 -16.67 -20.79 18.93
N TYR A 293 -15.63 -21.26 19.62
CA TYR A 293 -14.33 -21.55 19.04
C TYR A 293 -14.45 -22.73 18.07
N ALA A 294 -14.04 -22.53 16.82
CA ALA A 294 -14.13 -23.52 15.76
C ALA A 294 -13.20 -24.72 15.97
N LEU A 295 -12.12 -24.55 16.74
CA LEU A 295 -11.16 -25.60 17.03
C LEU A 295 -11.45 -26.19 18.41
N GLU A 296 -11.88 -27.45 18.45
CA GLU A 296 -12.06 -28.17 19.72
C GLU A 296 -10.71 -28.39 20.44
N GLU A 297 -10.73 -28.32 21.77
CA GLU A 297 -9.54 -28.47 22.62
C GLU A 297 -8.74 -29.75 22.33
N LYS A 298 -9.43 -30.88 22.06
CA LYS A 298 -8.76 -32.15 21.75
C LYS A 298 -7.87 -32.05 20.50
N TYR A 299 -8.26 -31.26 19.50
CA TYR A 299 -7.48 -31.08 18.28
C TYR A 299 -6.42 -29.99 18.43
N LEU A 300 -6.66 -28.98 19.27
CA LEU A 300 -5.63 -28.03 19.67
C LEU A 300 -4.44 -28.75 20.33
N GLN A 301 -4.71 -29.66 21.26
CA GLN A 301 -3.67 -30.49 21.89
C GLN A 301 -2.95 -31.41 20.87
N GLN A 302 -3.68 -31.96 19.89
CA GLN A 302 -3.05 -32.73 18.81
C GLN A 302 -2.14 -31.86 17.93
N LEU A 303 -2.55 -30.63 17.59
CA LEU A 303 -1.74 -29.66 16.84
C LEU A 303 -0.47 -29.28 17.61
N ILE A 304 -0.56 -29.03 18.92
CA ILE A 304 0.58 -28.73 19.79
C ILE A 304 1.57 -29.91 19.79
N ALA A 305 1.10 -31.13 20.06
CA ALA A 305 1.95 -32.32 20.08
C ALA A 305 2.60 -32.59 18.70
N LEU A 306 1.86 -32.39 17.62
CA LEU A 306 2.37 -32.52 16.26
C LEU A 306 3.45 -31.47 15.97
N SER A 307 3.25 -30.23 16.42
CA SER A 307 4.16 -29.11 16.20
C SER A 307 5.48 -29.27 16.96
N HIS A 308 5.45 -29.81 18.18
CA HIS A 308 6.68 -30.17 18.90
C HIS A 308 7.48 -31.24 18.16
N ARG A 309 6.81 -32.27 17.60
CA ARG A 309 7.48 -33.28 16.76
C ARG A 309 8.10 -32.66 15.51
N LEU A 310 7.35 -31.80 14.80
CA LEU A 310 7.88 -31.09 13.62
C LEU A 310 9.10 -30.22 13.98
N ARG A 311 9.05 -29.51 15.10
CA ARG A 311 10.17 -28.69 15.58
C ARG A 311 11.42 -29.53 15.83
N ALA A 312 11.28 -30.72 16.42
CA ALA A 312 12.39 -31.63 16.67
C ALA A 312 13.03 -32.16 15.37
N GLU A 313 12.21 -32.45 14.34
CA GLU A 313 12.68 -32.99 13.06
C GLU A 313 13.30 -31.94 12.13
N PHE A 314 12.74 -30.72 12.11
CA PHE A 314 13.12 -29.69 11.13
C PHE A 314 13.95 -28.54 11.73
N ASN A 315 14.06 -28.44 13.06
CA ASN A 315 14.88 -27.49 13.84
C ASN A 315 14.83 -26.02 13.33
N GLN A 316 13.66 -25.58 12.87
CA GLN A 316 13.43 -24.30 12.19
C GLN A 316 12.03 -23.76 12.51
N THR A 317 11.81 -22.47 12.22
CA THR A 317 10.47 -21.90 12.17
C THR A 317 9.71 -22.53 11.00
N PHE A 318 8.39 -22.66 11.09
CA PHE A 318 7.59 -23.25 10.02
C PHE A 318 6.20 -22.67 9.97
N SER A 319 5.57 -22.78 8.79
CA SER A 319 4.13 -22.63 8.66
C SER A 319 3.50 -23.93 8.16
N LEU A 320 2.28 -24.19 8.61
CA LEU A 320 1.47 -25.31 8.13
C LEU A 320 0.01 -24.89 7.96
N GLU A 321 -0.65 -25.47 6.97
CA GLU A 321 -2.11 -25.44 6.82
C GLU A 321 -2.65 -26.80 7.22
N TRP A 322 -3.83 -26.80 7.85
CA TRP A 322 -4.42 -28.00 8.42
C TRP A 322 -5.94 -28.02 8.24
N THR A 323 -6.47 -29.24 8.22
CA THR A 323 -7.91 -29.48 8.14
C THR A 323 -8.29 -30.63 9.05
N ILE A 324 -9.46 -30.53 9.67
CA ILE A 324 -10.08 -31.59 10.44
C ILE A 324 -11.28 -32.07 9.64
N CYS A 325 -11.18 -33.28 9.12
CA CYS A 325 -12.23 -33.87 8.31
C CYS A 325 -12.40 -35.35 8.64
N GLN A 326 -13.59 -35.87 8.34
CA GLN A 326 -13.87 -37.29 8.46
C GLN A 326 -13.66 -37.98 7.12
N THR A 327 -12.75 -38.95 7.10
CA THR A 327 -12.51 -39.82 5.94
C THR A 327 -13.28 -41.14 6.11
N PRO A 328 -13.57 -41.88 5.03
CA PRO A 328 -14.26 -43.17 5.11
C PRO A 328 -13.54 -44.22 5.96
N GLU A 329 -12.22 -44.08 6.11
CA GLU A 329 -11.37 -44.99 6.89
C GLU A 329 -11.55 -44.84 8.41
N HIS A 330 -12.16 -43.75 8.86
CA HIS A 330 -12.25 -43.39 10.28
C HIS A 330 -13.66 -42.98 10.68
N SER A 331 -14.12 -43.51 11.82
CA SER A 331 -15.43 -43.19 12.39
C SER A 331 -15.50 -41.79 13.01
N GLU A 332 -14.36 -41.18 13.29
CA GLU A 332 -14.25 -39.84 13.87
C GLU A 332 -13.39 -38.92 12.98
N PRO A 333 -13.64 -37.59 12.98
CA PRO A 333 -12.80 -36.64 12.27
C PRO A 333 -11.36 -36.66 12.79
N ARG A 334 -10.40 -36.50 11.89
CA ARG A 334 -8.97 -36.45 12.23
C ARG A 334 -8.32 -35.20 11.66
N LEU A 335 -7.29 -34.74 12.35
CA LEU A 335 -6.41 -33.66 11.90
C LEU A 335 -5.52 -34.16 10.76
N TYR A 336 -5.47 -33.41 9.66
CA TYR A 336 -4.55 -33.61 8.55
C TYR A 336 -3.81 -32.32 8.20
N ILE A 337 -2.54 -32.45 7.81
CA ILE A 337 -1.71 -31.38 7.27
C ILE A 337 -1.95 -31.29 5.76
N THR A 338 -2.33 -30.11 5.28
CA THR A 338 -2.61 -29.81 3.86
C THR A 338 -1.51 -28.98 3.21
N GLN A 339 -0.69 -28.28 4.00
CA GLN A 339 0.53 -27.60 3.55
C GLN A 339 1.58 -27.59 4.66
N PHE A 340 2.86 -27.68 4.30
CA PHE A 340 3.97 -27.49 5.22
C PHE A 340 5.11 -26.76 4.53
N SER A 341 5.62 -25.71 5.17
CA SER A 341 6.76 -24.93 4.69
C SER A 341 7.75 -24.69 5.83
N PRO A 342 8.93 -25.33 5.80
CA PRO A 342 10.01 -24.99 6.72
C PRO A 342 10.58 -23.61 6.31
N GLN A 343 10.57 -22.64 7.22
CA GLN A 343 11.04 -21.28 6.99
C GLN A 343 12.50 -21.14 7.45
N THR A 344 13.35 -20.55 6.61
CA THR A 344 14.78 -20.32 6.90
C THR A 344 15.11 -18.88 7.31
N ARG A 345 14.14 -17.95 7.28
CA ARG A 345 14.30 -16.56 7.72
C ARG A 345 13.08 -16.05 8.47
N ILE A 346 13.33 -15.27 9.52
CA ILE A 346 12.33 -14.57 10.34
C ILE A 346 11.59 -13.58 9.42
N VAL A 347 10.37 -13.93 9.02
CA VAL A 347 9.38 -12.94 8.60
C VAL A 347 8.94 -12.26 9.88
N SER A 348 9.14 -10.94 9.99
CA SER A 348 8.67 -10.22 11.18
C SER A 348 7.17 -10.47 11.36
N TYR A 349 6.76 -10.63 12.62
CA TYR A 349 5.38 -10.81 13.07
C TYR A 349 4.40 -9.75 12.53
N GLU A 350 4.93 -8.63 11.99
CA GLU A 350 4.19 -7.50 11.43
C GLU A 350 3.68 -7.74 9.99
N SER A 351 4.34 -8.56 9.16
CA SER A 351 3.86 -8.85 7.80
C SER A 351 2.54 -9.66 7.78
N TRP A 352 2.23 -10.36 8.87
CA TRP A 352 1.00 -11.14 9.02
C TRP A 352 -0.14 -10.36 9.68
N ARG A 353 0.16 -9.34 10.51
CA ARG A 353 -0.87 -8.45 11.10
C ARG A 353 -1.63 -7.66 10.04
N SER A 354 -1.08 -7.49 8.85
CA SER A 354 -1.77 -6.89 7.69
C SER A 354 -2.96 -7.72 7.17
N HIS A 355 -3.22 -8.92 7.70
CA HIS A 355 -4.32 -9.80 7.26
C HIS A 355 -5.46 -9.98 8.28
N SER A 356 -5.44 -9.31 9.44
CA SER A 356 -6.58 -9.31 10.37
C SER A 356 -7.23 -7.93 10.39
N ILE A 357 -8.20 -7.71 9.51
CA ILE A 357 -8.98 -6.47 9.47
C ILE A 357 -10.39 -6.76 9.96
N LEU A 358 -10.74 -6.04 11.03
CA LEU A 358 -12.08 -5.72 11.50
C LEU A 358 -13.07 -5.62 10.33
N THR A 359 -14.05 -6.53 10.22
CA THR A 359 -15.22 -6.28 9.37
C THR A 359 -16.52 -6.84 9.97
N PRO A 360 -17.51 -5.97 10.24
CA PRO A 360 -18.94 -6.30 10.36
C PRO A 360 -19.50 -6.79 9.01
N ASP A 361 -20.76 -7.22 8.98
CA ASP A 361 -21.46 -7.81 7.81
C ASP A 361 -21.32 -7.02 6.49
N ILE A 362 -20.40 -7.44 5.62
CA ILE A 362 -20.18 -6.82 4.31
C ILE A 362 -21.16 -7.38 3.25
N THR A 363 -21.94 -6.49 2.65
CA THR A 363 -22.68 -6.72 1.39
C THR A 363 -21.74 -6.67 0.17
N PRO A 364 -22.10 -7.19 -1.03
CA PRO A 364 -21.23 -7.14 -2.21
C PRO A 364 -20.67 -5.73 -2.46
N GLN A 365 -19.40 -5.66 -2.89
CA GLN A 365 -18.66 -4.44 -3.22
C GLN A 365 -19.56 -3.37 -3.85
N LEU A 366 -19.69 -2.22 -3.18
CA LEU A 366 -20.64 -1.18 -3.55
C LEU A 366 -20.14 -0.40 -4.76
N VAL A 367 -18.90 0.11 -4.67
CA VAL A 367 -18.20 0.85 -5.73
C VAL A 367 -16.71 0.59 -5.61
N ARG A 368 -16.01 0.60 -6.75
CA ARG A 368 -14.55 0.62 -6.82
C ARG A 368 -14.06 1.96 -7.35
N GLY A 369 -13.15 2.58 -6.62
CA GLY A 369 -12.40 3.75 -7.05
C GLY A 369 -10.90 3.45 -7.12
N LEU A 370 -10.09 4.50 -7.14
CA LEU A 370 -8.63 4.45 -7.05
C LEU A 370 -8.21 4.41 -5.58
N ALA A 371 -7.31 3.48 -5.24
CA ALA A 371 -6.70 3.29 -3.93
C ALA A 371 -5.76 4.46 -3.57
N ALA A 372 -6.31 5.58 -3.11
CA ALA A 372 -5.59 6.84 -2.94
C ALA A 372 -4.62 6.85 -1.76
N ALA A 373 -5.01 6.23 -0.65
CA ALA A 373 -4.21 6.12 0.55
C ALA A 373 -4.47 4.78 1.22
N ALA A 374 -3.38 4.05 1.49
CA ALA A 374 -3.40 2.72 2.08
C ALA A 374 -4.05 2.67 3.48
N GLY A 375 -4.49 1.48 3.86
CA GLY A 375 -5.17 1.19 5.12
C GLY A 375 -6.65 0.88 4.93
N ARG A 376 -7.28 0.33 5.98
CA ARG A 376 -8.71 0.01 5.97
C ARG A 376 -9.39 0.53 7.22
N VAL A 377 -10.63 0.98 7.06
CA VAL A 377 -11.42 1.53 8.16
C VAL A 377 -12.89 1.21 8.01
N SER A 378 -13.54 0.89 9.14
CA SER A 378 -14.99 0.69 9.21
C SER A 378 -15.61 1.78 10.08
N ALA A 379 -16.44 2.64 9.51
CA ALA A 379 -17.07 3.75 10.23
C ALA A 379 -18.40 4.17 9.57
N PRO A 380 -19.25 4.98 10.24
CA PRO A 380 -20.41 5.57 9.61
C PRO A 380 -19.98 6.53 8.51
N ALA A 381 -20.71 6.59 7.40
CA ALA A 381 -20.54 7.54 6.32
C ALA A 381 -21.09 8.90 6.71
N GLN A 382 -20.42 9.96 6.30
CA GLN A 382 -20.95 11.32 6.31
C GLN A 382 -20.90 11.84 4.88
N VAL A 383 -22.07 11.93 4.24
CA VAL A 383 -22.17 12.44 2.87
C VAL A 383 -22.31 13.96 2.93
N ILE A 384 -21.46 14.67 2.18
CA ILE A 384 -21.47 16.13 2.08
C ILE A 384 -21.75 16.53 0.64
N ILE A 385 -22.88 17.21 0.45
CA ILE A 385 -23.44 17.57 -0.86
C ILE A 385 -23.38 19.09 -1.09
N ASP A 386 -23.37 19.92 -0.03
CA ASP A 386 -23.23 21.38 -0.07
C ASP A 386 -22.48 21.94 1.16
N LYS A 387 -22.06 23.22 1.10
CA LYS A 387 -21.34 23.92 2.19
C LYS A 387 -22.25 24.13 3.41
N ASP A 388 -22.26 23.18 4.34
CA ASP A 388 -22.93 23.31 5.65
C ASP A 388 -21.98 23.85 6.74
N GLU A 389 -22.50 24.74 7.60
CA GLU A 389 -21.74 25.52 8.59
C GLU A 389 -21.20 24.70 9.79
N ASN A 390 -21.43 23.38 9.87
CA ASN A 390 -21.09 22.56 11.05
C ASN A 390 -20.31 21.25 10.75
N LEU A 391 -19.34 21.34 9.84
CA LEU A 391 -18.52 20.22 9.35
C LEU A 391 -17.76 19.42 10.44
N ALA A 392 -17.31 20.07 11.52
CA ALA A 392 -16.46 19.44 12.54
C ALA A 392 -17.17 18.32 13.33
N GLU A 393 -18.35 18.60 13.88
CA GLU A 393 -19.17 17.60 14.60
C GLU A 393 -19.69 16.51 13.66
N MET A 394 -19.84 16.83 12.37
CA MET A 394 -20.36 15.91 11.37
C MET A 394 -19.33 14.85 10.96
N ILE A 395 -18.03 15.17 10.91
CA ILE A 395 -16.98 14.30 10.34
C ILE A 395 -16.28 13.42 11.41
N GLN A 396 -16.32 13.81 12.69
CA GLN A 396 -15.59 13.13 13.75
C GLN A 396 -15.89 11.62 13.82
N GLY A 397 -14.85 10.80 13.62
CA GLY A 397 -14.91 9.33 13.65
C GLY A 397 -15.69 8.69 12.50
N LYS A 398 -15.99 9.44 11.43
CA LYS A 398 -16.78 8.99 10.28
C LYS A 398 -15.97 8.95 8.99
N ILE A 399 -16.42 8.16 8.01
CA ILE A 399 -15.88 8.18 6.64
C ILE A 399 -16.54 9.35 5.90
N LEU A 400 -15.74 10.33 5.51
CA LEU A 400 -16.21 11.45 4.69
C LEU A 400 -16.48 10.96 3.27
N VAL A 401 -17.69 11.21 2.76
CA VAL A 401 -18.08 10.92 1.38
C VAL A 401 -18.50 12.24 0.73
N ALA A 402 -17.79 12.69 -0.30
CA ALA A 402 -18.07 13.96 -0.95
C ALA A 402 -17.82 13.89 -2.45
N LYS A 403 -18.29 14.89 -3.20
CA LYS A 403 -17.94 15.00 -4.63
C LYS A 403 -16.44 15.23 -4.81
N SER A 404 -15.90 16.20 -4.07
CA SER A 404 -14.48 16.49 -3.93
C SER A 404 -14.21 17.04 -2.51
N VAL A 405 -12.94 17.06 -2.09
CA VAL A 405 -12.54 17.66 -0.81
C VAL A 405 -12.11 19.10 -1.04
N ALA A 406 -12.78 20.04 -0.36
CA ALA A 406 -12.41 21.44 -0.40
C ALA A 406 -11.25 21.75 0.59
N PRO A 407 -10.34 22.69 0.27
CA PRO A 407 -9.16 22.98 1.10
C PRO A 407 -9.47 23.43 2.54
N ASP A 408 -10.55 24.16 2.75
CA ASP A 408 -11.04 24.64 4.05
C ASP A 408 -11.51 23.53 5.00
N TRP A 409 -11.68 22.29 4.51
CA TRP A 409 -12.08 21.16 5.35
C TRP A 409 -10.91 20.54 6.13
N LEU A 410 -9.68 20.94 5.83
CA LEU A 410 -8.45 20.33 6.33
C LEU A 410 -8.34 20.23 7.86
N PRO A 411 -8.74 21.24 8.67
CA PRO A 411 -8.74 21.12 10.12
C PRO A 411 -9.65 20.00 10.64
N TRP A 412 -10.74 19.72 9.93
CA TRP A 412 -11.77 18.75 10.29
C TRP A 412 -11.45 17.33 9.78
N LEU A 413 -10.74 17.22 8.65
CA LEU A 413 -10.31 15.94 8.09
C LEU A 413 -9.43 15.15 9.06
N LYS A 414 -8.68 15.80 9.96
CA LYS A 414 -7.89 15.12 11.01
C LYS A 414 -8.75 14.24 11.93
N GLN A 415 -10.03 14.55 12.04
CA GLN A 415 -10.99 13.82 12.87
C GLN A 415 -11.76 12.77 12.08
N ALA A 416 -11.59 12.71 10.75
CA ALA A 416 -12.22 11.70 9.90
C ALA A 416 -11.57 10.33 10.12
N ALA A 417 -12.36 9.27 9.93
CA ALA A 417 -11.87 7.90 9.95
C ALA A 417 -11.30 7.47 8.58
N GLY A 418 -11.81 8.04 7.49
CA GLY A 418 -11.38 7.78 6.11
C GLY A 418 -12.02 8.76 5.12
N ILE A 419 -11.52 8.80 3.89
CA ILE A 419 -11.96 9.76 2.86
C ILE A 419 -12.39 9.04 1.58
N VAL A 420 -13.56 9.40 1.07
CA VAL A 420 -14.11 8.91 -0.19
C VAL A 420 -14.56 10.07 -1.06
N THR A 421 -14.08 10.14 -2.30
CA THR A 421 -14.51 11.17 -3.26
C THR A 421 -14.99 10.61 -4.60
N GLU A 422 -16.01 11.23 -5.18
CA GLU A 422 -16.46 10.90 -6.55
C GLU A 422 -15.43 11.31 -7.60
N GLU A 423 -14.79 12.44 -7.39
CA GLU A 423 -13.80 13.03 -8.28
C GLU A 423 -12.40 12.98 -7.68
N GLY A 424 -11.39 13.15 -8.53
CA GLY A 424 -9.99 13.18 -8.14
C GLY A 424 -9.27 11.84 -8.31
N THR A 425 -7.95 11.91 -8.51
CA THR A 425 -7.07 10.78 -8.77
C THR A 425 -6.01 10.61 -7.67
N MET A 426 -5.07 9.68 -7.83
CA MET A 426 -3.98 9.39 -6.88
C MET A 426 -3.17 10.62 -6.44
N THR A 427 -3.20 11.67 -7.24
CA THR A 427 -2.47 12.94 -7.09
C THR A 427 -3.38 14.12 -6.75
N SER A 428 -4.67 13.87 -6.51
CA SER A 428 -5.63 14.91 -6.12
C SER A 428 -5.38 15.40 -4.70
N HIS A 429 -5.98 16.55 -4.36
CA HIS A 429 -5.89 17.15 -3.03
C HIS A 429 -6.34 16.18 -1.92
N ALA A 430 -7.47 15.49 -2.13
CA ALA A 430 -7.98 14.46 -1.23
C ALA A 430 -6.98 13.31 -1.02
N ALA A 431 -6.36 12.81 -2.10
CA ALA A 431 -5.39 11.71 -2.05
C ALA A 431 -4.07 12.11 -1.38
N ILE A 432 -3.63 13.36 -1.57
CA ILE A 432 -2.42 13.90 -0.93
C ILE A 432 -2.65 14.03 0.58
N ILE A 433 -3.74 14.69 0.99
CA ILE A 433 -4.05 14.91 2.41
C ILE A 433 -4.26 13.58 3.12
N ALA A 434 -5.00 12.65 2.52
CA ALA A 434 -5.23 11.33 3.10
C ALA A 434 -3.92 10.61 3.43
N ARG A 435 -2.95 10.60 2.51
CA ARG A 435 -1.65 9.95 2.71
C ARG A 435 -0.81 10.64 3.79
N GLU A 436 -0.82 11.96 3.85
CA GLU A 436 -0.09 12.73 4.87
C GLU A 436 -0.67 12.50 6.28
N LEU A 437 -1.99 12.49 6.39
CA LEU A 437 -2.70 12.22 7.65
C LEU A 437 -2.67 10.73 8.02
N GLY A 438 -2.37 9.83 7.07
CA GLY A 438 -2.41 8.39 7.28
C GLY A 438 -3.83 7.84 7.34
N LEU A 439 -4.78 8.52 6.68
CA LEU A 439 -6.17 8.10 6.58
C LEU A 439 -6.38 7.23 5.35
N PRO A 440 -7.06 6.08 5.46
CA PRO A 440 -7.50 5.31 4.30
C PRO A 440 -8.34 6.17 3.35
N ALA A 441 -8.06 6.09 2.05
CA ALA A 441 -8.81 6.86 1.07
C ALA A 441 -9.03 6.16 -0.27
N VAL A 442 -10.22 6.39 -0.83
CA VAL A 442 -10.60 5.96 -2.17
C VAL A 442 -11.16 7.15 -2.94
N VAL A 443 -10.57 7.46 -4.10
CA VAL A 443 -10.96 8.59 -4.95
C VAL A 443 -11.49 8.07 -6.30
N SER A 444 -12.09 8.91 -7.14
CA SER A 444 -12.74 8.45 -8.39
C SER A 444 -13.82 7.39 -8.17
N ALA A 445 -14.49 7.40 -7.00
CA ALA A 445 -15.60 6.50 -6.70
C ALA A 445 -16.90 7.05 -7.32
N ALA A 446 -17.04 6.89 -8.64
CA ALA A 446 -18.12 7.52 -9.40
C ALA A 446 -19.52 7.17 -8.86
N GLY A 447 -20.34 8.20 -8.63
CA GLY A 447 -21.73 8.07 -8.15
C GLY A 447 -21.88 7.72 -6.67
N ILE A 448 -20.79 7.69 -5.89
CA ILE A 448 -20.82 7.27 -4.49
C ILE A 448 -21.66 8.18 -3.59
N THR A 449 -21.74 9.49 -3.87
CA THR A 449 -22.55 10.44 -3.08
C THR A 449 -24.05 10.19 -3.24
N GLN A 450 -24.46 9.58 -4.35
CA GLN A 450 -25.85 9.21 -4.62
C GLN A 450 -26.19 7.81 -4.10
N LEU A 451 -25.18 6.93 -4.03
CA LEU A 451 -25.35 5.54 -3.61
C LEU A 451 -25.38 5.38 -2.09
N ILE A 452 -24.76 6.27 -1.33
CA ILE A 452 -24.61 6.19 0.13
C ILE A 452 -25.47 7.27 0.80
N LYS A 453 -26.09 6.94 1.95
CA LYS A 453 -26.71 7.92 2.85
C LYS A 453 -25.84 8.18 4.07
N THR A 454 -25.87 9.41 4.56
CA THR A 454 -25.25 9.78 5.84
C THR A 454 -25.75 8.86 6.96
N GLY A 455 -24.82 8.34 7.76
CA GLY A 455 -25.07 7.39 8.85
C GLY A 455 -24.96 5.92 8.45
N GLU A 456 -24.87 5.59 7.15
CA GLU A 456 -24.64 4.20 6.72
C GLU A 456 -23.25 3.73 7.13
N HIS A 457 -23.14 2.54 7.72
CA HIS A 457 -21.83 1.97 8.04
C HIS A 457 -21.15 1.46 6.76
N LEU A 458 -19.91 1.88 6.56
CA LEU A 458 -19.09 1.46 5.44
C LEU A 458 -17.81 0.81 5.93
N LEU A 459 -17.31 -0.14 5.14
CA LEU A 459 -15.91 -0.54 5.16
C LEU A 459 -15.23 0.08 3.94
N LEU A 460 -14.20 0.87 4.21
CA LEU A 460 -13.32 1.49 3.23
C LEU A 460 -12.00 0.71 3.20
N ASP A 461 -11.67 0.14 2.04
CA ASP A 461 -10.37 -0.47 1.76
C ASP A 461 -9.56 0.45 0.84
N GLY A 462 -8.71 1.27 1.46
CA GLY A 462 -7.80 2.17 0.79
C GLY A 462 -6.61 1.47 0.12
N ASP A 463 -6.37 0.19 0.41
CA ASP A 463 -5.32 -0.60 -0.26
C ASP A 463 -5.79 -1.12 -1.63
N GLN A 464 -7.06 -1.52 -1.73
CA GLN A 464 -7.65 -2.09 -2.96
C GLN A 464 -8.51 -1.10 -3.76
N GLY A 465 -8.83 0.06 -3.18
CA GLY A 465 -9.70 1.05 -3.81
C GLY A 465 -11.18 0.68 -3.70
N GLU A 466 -11.56 -0.05 -2.66
CA GLU A 466 -12.87 -0.72 -2.59
C GLU A 466 -13.70 -0.18 -1.43
N ILE A 467 -15.00 -0.01 -1.69
CA ILE A 467 -15.96 0.49 -0.71
C ILE A 467 -17.07 -0.54 -0.58
N TYR A 468 -17.39 -0.88 0.66
CA TYR A 468 -18.38 -1.88 0.99
C TYR A 468 -19.42 -1.31 1.94
N ARG A 469 -20.69 -1.65 1.73
CA ARG A 469 -21.76 -1.33 2.66
C ARG A 469 -21.86 -2.42 3.73
N LEU A 470 -21.96 -2.00 4.98
CA LEU A 470 -22.20 -2.89 6.10
C LEU A 470 -23.70 -2.93 6.39
N GLY A 471 -24.30 -4.12 6.45
CA GLY A 471 -25.75 -4.31 6.58
C GLY A 471 -26.30 -3.68 7.87
N SER A 472 -27.33 -2.84 7.75
CA SER A 472 -28.06 -2.31 8.90
C SER A 472 -29.01 -3.37 9.45
N GLY A 473 -28.67 -3.99 10.58
CA GLY A 473 -29.64 -4.80 11.33
C GLY A 473 -30.78 -3.92 11.84
N GLU A 474 -31.99 -4.11 11.30
CA GLU A 474 -33.21 -3.49 11.80
C GLU A 474 -33.45 -3.95 13.26
N ARG A 475 -33.35 -3.01 14.21
CA ARG A 475 -33.97 -3.19 15.54
C ARG A 475 -35.48 -3.12 15.36
N GLY A 476 -36.14 -4.28 15.33
CA GLY A 476 -37.59 -4.39 15.45
C GLY A 476 -38.08 -3.79 16.77
N LYS A 477 -39.11 -2.94 16.68
CA LYS A 477 -39.84 -2.35 17.81
C LYS A 477 -40.81 -3.36 18.46
N GLU A 478 -40.94 -3.18 19.77
CA GLU A 478 -42.13 -3.34 20.61
C GLU A 478 -42.81 -4.73 20.75
N GLY A 479 -42.67 -5.27 21.96
CA GLY A 479 -43.65 -6.13 22.62
C GLY A 479 -43.61 -5.84 24.12
N GLU A 480 -44.60 -5.10 24.62
CA GLU A 480 -44.81 -4.81 26.04
C GLU A 480 -45.19 -6.07 26.84
N GLY A 481 -44.75 -6.14 28.11
CA GLY A 481 -45.47 -6.79 29.19
C GLY A 481 -44.84 -8.07 29.76
N GLU A 482 -44.13 -7.96 30.88
CA GLU A 482 -44.57 -8.55 32.16
C GLU A 482 -43.69 -8.09 33.34
N ARG A 483 -44.36 -7.67 34.42
CA ARG A 483 -43.79 -7.28 35.71
C ARG A 483 -43.48 -8.53 36.54
N GLY A 484 -42.36 -8.54 37.27
CA GLY A 484 -42.27 -9.40 38.47
C GLY A 484 -40.90 -9.63 39.11
N ARG A 485 -40.63 -8.85 40.17
CA ARG A 485 -39.93 -9.22 41.43
C ARG A 485 -38.41 -9.52 41.42
N GLY A 486 -37.65 -8.52 41.90
CA GLY A 486 -37.00 -8.55 43.23
C GLY A 486 -35.77 -9.43 43.45
N GLY A 487 -34.63 -8.79 43.76
CA GLY A 487 -33.47 -9.42 44.39
C GLY A 487 -32.26 -8.48 44.43
N GLU A 488 -32.09 -7.78 45.55
CA GLU A 488 -30.90 -6.96 45.92
C GLU A 488 -29.61 -7.78 45.89
N TYR A 489 -28.44 -7.14 45.68
CA TYR A 489 -27.28 -7.22 46.59
C TYR A 489 -26.16 -6.22 46.18
N LEU A 490 -26.08 -5.14 46.97
CA LEU A 490 -24.89 -4.49 47.55
C LEU A 490 -23.63 -4.20 46.70
N LEU A 491 -23.44 -2.92 46.41
CA LEU A 491 -22.14 -2.25 46.41
C LEU A 491 -21.75 -1.91 47.87
N SER A 492 -20.52 -2.23 48.27
CA SER A 492 -19.88 -1.66 49.45
C SER A 492 -18.67 -0.83 49.04
N ASN A 493 -18.73 0.46 49.35
CA ASN A 493 -17.61 1.38 49.38
C ASN A 493 -17.07 1.44 50.82
N SER A 494 -15.76 1.56 50.96
CA SER A 494 -15.10 2.30 52.06
C SER A 494 -14.04 3.16 51.36
N GLY A 495 -14.07 4.50 51.37
CA GLY A 495 -14.23 5.44 52.48
C GLY A 495 -12.83 5.96 52.81
N ILE A 496 -12.49 7.23 52.60
CA ILE A 496 -12.63 8.34 53.56
C ILE A 496 -12.43 9.64 52.74
N GLN A 497 -13.47 10.48 52.55
CA GLN A 497 -13.92 11.60 53.39
C GLN A 497 -12.99 12.83 53.43
N GLN A 498 -13.44 13.93 52.83
CA GLN A 498 -13.58 15.23 53.51
C GLN A 498 -14.59 16.13 52.74
N GLN A 499 -15.51 16.71 53.50
CA GLN A 499 -16.62 17.56 53.04
C GLN A 499 -16.23 19.05 52.96
N PRO A 500 -16.99 19.86 52.21
CA PRO A 500 -16.76 21.28 51.92
C PRO A 500 -17.46 22.20 52.96
N PRO A 501 -17.46 23.53 52.77
CA PRO A 501 -18.66 24.16 52.19
C PRO A 501 -18.33 25.41 51.33
N SER A 502 -18.94 25.56 50.15
CA SER A 502 -20.19 26.27 49.87
C SER A 502 -20.00 27.68 49.31
N SER A 503 -20.78 27.91 48.28
CA SER A 503 -20.85 29.01 47.33
C SER A 503 -21.46 30.32 47.85
N ASN A 504 -21.26 31.34 47.01
CA ASN A 504 -22.11 32.51 46.73
C ASN A 504 -21.92 33.77 47.58
N HIS A 505 -21.49 34.85 46.92
CA HIS A 505 -22.36 36.00 46.61
C HIS A 505 -21.58 37.01 45.72
N GLN A 506 -22.07 37.24 44.50
CA GLN A 506 -22.78 38.46 44.06
C GLN A 506 -21.91 39.62 43.56
N SER A 507 -22.08 39.88 42.26
CA SER A 507 -22.36 41.16 41.60
C SER A 507 -21.38 42.33 41.68
N ASN A 508 -21.08 42.79 40.46
CA ASN A 508 -21.12 44.17 39.98
C ASN A 508 -19.87 45.07 40.05
N HIS A 509 -19.63 45.62 38.85
CA HIS A 509 -19.27 47.01 38.53
C HIS A 509 -17.80 47.40 38.32
N ARG A 510 -17.56 47.70 37.04
CA ARG A 510 -17.10 48.99 36.47
C ARG A 510 -15.64 49.42 36.64
N SER A 511 -15.01 49.49 35.46
CA SER A 511 -14.31 50.64 34.86
C SER A 511 -13.03 51.22 35.49
N ASN A 512 -12.05 51.35 34.59
CA ASN A 512 -10.88 52.25 34.52
C ASN A 512 -9.60 51.41 34.56
N GLY A 513 -8.82 51.31 33.48
CA GLY A 513 -8.38 52.39 32.61
C GLY A 513 -7.08 52.93 33.17
N GLN A 514 -5.94 52.32 32.82
CA GLN A 514 -4.66 53.02 32.76
C GLN A 514 -3.60 52.26 31.95
N ARG A 515 -2.88 53.08 31.20
CA ARG A 515 -1.90 52.81 30.15
C ARG A 515 -0.52 52.41 30.70
N LEU A 516 0.30 51.88 29.77
CA LEU A 516 1.78 51.90 29.68
C LEU A 516 2.56 50.84 30.47
N ASN A 517 3.21 49.91 29.77
CA ASN A 517 4.58 50.15 29.28
C ASN A 517 5.10 48.96 28.44
N PHE A 518 5.65 49.30 27.27
CA PHE A 518 6.51 48.41 26.48
C PHE A 518 7.82 48.20 27.23
N GLN A 519 8.16 46.94 27.54
CA GLN A 519 9.53 46.51 27.78
C GLN A 519 9.85 45.35 26.81
N GLN A 520 10.90 45.55 26.02
CA GLN A 520 11.52 44.53 25.19
C GLN A 520 11.89 43.31 26.05
N PRO A 521 11.56 42.06 25.64
CA PRO A 521 12.21 40.90 26.22
C PRO A 521 13.56 40.69 25.53
N GLN A 522 14.64 40.88 26.29
CA GLN A 522 15.96 40.31 25.97
C GLN A 522 15.85 38.78 25.79
N PRO A 523 16.76 38.15 25.01
CA PRO A 523 16.64 36.76 24.62
C PRO A 523 16.79 35.85 25.84
N GLY A 524 15.64 35.42 26.38
CA GLY A 524 15.57 34.36 27.37
C GLY A 524 16.06 33.07 26.71
N ARG A 525 17.23 32.59 27.17
CA ARG A 525 17.69 31.21 27.01
C ARG A 525 16.47 30.27 27.09
N ALA A 526 16.07 29.74 25.95
CA ALA A 526 15.06 28.70 25.90
C ALA A 526 15.54 27.51 26.74
N MET A 527 14.83 27.25 27.83
CA MET A 527 14.88 26.00 28.60
C MET A 527 14.32 24.84 27.75
N LEU A 528 14.98 24.53 26.64
CA LEU A 528 14.70 23.34 25.82
C LEU A 528 16.00 22.60 25.43
N GLY A 529 17.17 23.12 25.79
CA GLY A 529 18.46 22.52 25.46
C GLY A 529 19.01 21.47 26.44
N LYS A 530 18.28 21.04 27.47
CA LYS A 530 18.81 20.08 28.48
C LYS A 530 18.05 18.75 28.63
N HIS A 531 16.92 18.56 27.95
CA HIS A 531 16.20 17.27 27.98
C HIS A 531 16.42 16.37 26.74
N MET A 532 17.30 16.74 25.82
CA MET A 532 17.62 15.92 24.63
C MET A 532 18.99 15.22 24.68
N ALA A 533 19.74 15.35 25.78
CA ALA A 533 21.07 14.75 25.92
C ALA A 533 21.14 13.78 27.11
N ASN A 534 20.28 12.75 27.15
CA ASN A 534 20.52 11.46 27.81
C ASN A 534 19.25 10.61 27.84
N THR A 535 18.79 10.18 26.68
CA THR A 535 17.94 9.00 26.61
C THR A 535 18.48 8.12 25.50
N LYS A 536 19.06 6.97 25.88
CA LYS A 536 19.05 5.79 25.01
C LYS A 536 17.58 5.47 24.75
N ARG A 537 16.99 6.11 23.74
CA ARG A 537 15.61 5.91 23.32
C ARG A 537 15.63 4.90 22.20
N ASN A 538 15.00 3.76 22.46
CA ASN A 538 14.76 2.72 21.48
C ASN A 538 14.07 3.35 20.27
N LEU A 539 14.62 3.15 19.07
CA LEU A 539 13.90 3.40 17.84
C LEU A 539 12.58 2.60 17.86
N PRO A 540 11.46 3.13 17.33
CA PRO A 540 10.31 2.28 17.01
C PRO A 540 10.79 1.10 16.14
N SER A 541 10.32 -0.11 16.49
CA SER A 541 10.84 -1.40 16.01
C SER A 541 10.96 -1.53 14.48
N ASN A 542 10.13 -0.81 13.73
CA ASN A 542 10.00 -0.91 12.27
C ASN A 542 11.18 -0.30 11.48
N TYR A 543 11.98 0.60 12.06
CA TYR A 543 13.05 1.32 11.33
C TYR A 543 14.46 0.97 11.79
N SER A 544 14.61 -0.10 12.58
CA SER A 544 15.87 -0.52 13.18
C SER A 544 16.96 -0.95 12.18
N ASN A 545 16.62 -1.16 10.90
CA ASN A 545 17.55 -1.56 9.83
C ASN A 545 18.00 -0.42 8.90
N LEU A 546 17.44 0.80 9.02
CA LEU A 546 17.56 1.89 8.04
C LEU A 546 18.90 2.68 8.06
N ASN A 547 19.98 2.10 8.61
CA ASN A 547 21.31 2.71 8.61
C ASN A 547 22.42 1.69 8.23
N GLN A 548 22.06 0.57 7.62
CA GLN A 548 23.03 -0.47 7.25
C GLN A 548 23.91 -0.08 6.05
N PHE A 549 23.46 0.86 5.19
CA PHE A 549 24.16 1.23 3.97
C PHE A 549 24.23 2.75 3.81
N PRO A 550 25.42 3.37 3.80
CA PRO A 550 25.52 4.80 3.54
C PRO A 550 25.04 5.10 2.10
N ILE A 551 24.18 6.12 1.96
CA ILE A 551 23.73 6.63 0.66
C ILE A 551 24.37 7.99 0.38
N ALA A 552 24.70 8.26 -0.89
CA ALA A 552 25.24 9.55 -1.35
C ALA A 552 24.15 10.47 -1.91
N THR A 553 23.17 9.90 -2.59
CA THR A 553 21.96 10.58 -3.08
C THR A 553 21.09 10.90 -1.88
N GLN A 554 20.81 12.19 -1.67
CA GLN A 554 20.09 12.63 -0.48
C GLN A 554 18.64 12.16 -0.52
N LEU A 555 18.15 11.61 0.59
CA LEU A 555 16.76 11.23 0.77
C LEU A 555 16.02 12.33 1.52
N LEU A 556 15.15 13.02 0.82
CA LEU A 556 14.32 14.10 1.36
C LEU A 556 12.87 13.66 1.52
N VAL A 557 12.10 14.42 2.28
CA VAL A 557 10.66 14.18 2.46
C VAL A 557 9.79 15.30 1.92
N ASN A 558 8.60 14.93 1.44
CA ASN A 558 7.52 15.87 1.13
C ASN A 558 6.64 16.02 2.37
N LEU A 559 6.46 17.23 2.86
CA LEU A 559 5.63 17.53 4.03
C LEU A 559 4.75 18.76 3.78
N SER A 560 3.67 18.85 4.55
CA SER A 560 2.75 20.00 4.50
C SER A 560 2.30 20.45 5.89
N GLN A 561 2.29 19.55 6.88
CA GLN A 561 1.72 19.81 8.20
C GLN A 561 2.78 19.66 9.31
N PRO A 562 2.83 20.58 10.30
CA PRO A 562 3.80 20.52 11.39
C PRO A 562 3.74 19.21 12.19
N ASP A 563 2.55 18.63 12.38
CA ASP A 563 2.35 17.37 13.12
C ASP A 563 3.11 16.19 12.48
N SER A 564 3.43 16.28 11.18
CA SER A 564 4.21 15.25 10.49
C SER A 564 5.69 15.26 10.87
N LEU A 565 6.19 16.33 11.52
CA LEU A 565 7.58 16.43 11.99
C LEU A 565 7.89 15.38 13.07
N GLU A 566 6.92 14.99 13.88
CA GLU A 566 7.11 13.95 14.90
C GLU A 566 7.42 12.58 14.28
N LYS A 567 6.86 12.32 13.08
CA LYS A 567 7.02 11.06 12.36
C LYS A 567 8.40 10.88 11.72
N ILE A 568 9.14 11.97 11.49
CA ILE A 568 10.48 11.92 10.87
C ILE A 568 11.63 11.85 11.88
N VAL A 569 11.34 11.99 13.18
CA VAL A 569 12.36 11.95 14.22
C VAL A 569 13.02 10.58 14.26
N GLY A 570 14.33 10.54 14.04
CA GLY A 570 15.12 9.30 14.05
C GLY A 570 15.14 8.53 12.73
N LEU A 571 14.48 9.01 11.68
CA LEU A 571 14.55 8.44 10.33
C LEU A 571 15.77 8.98 9.54
N PRO A 572 16.32 8.22 8.58
CA PRO A 572 17.45 8.64 7.74
C PRO A 572 17.00 9.64 6.67
N VAL A 573 16.57 10.82 7.11
CA VAL A 573 16.08 11.91 6.24
C VAL A 573 17.08 13.05 6.24
N ASP A 574 17.49 13.49 5.06
CA ASP A 574 18.47 14.55 4.87
C ASP A 574 17.85 15.95 4.90
N GLY A 575 16.52 16.07 4.85
CA GLY A 575 15.79 17.34 4.90
C GLY A 575 14.38 17.24 4.30
N ILE A 576 13.76 18.39 4.06
CA ILE A 576 12.48 18.49 3.33
C ILE A 576 12.77 18.97 1.91
N GLY A 577 12.42 18.14 0.92
CA GLY A 577 12.61 18.46 -0.50
C GLY A 577 11.39 19.11 -1.13
N LEU A 578 10.25 19.10 -0.43
CA LEU A 578 9.04 19.83 -0.79
C LEU A 578 8.21 20.10 0.47
N LEU A 579 8.23 21.34 0.95
CA LEU A 579 7.24 21.86 1.89
C LEU A 579 6.10 22.49 1.08
N ARG A 580 4.93 21.83 1.05
CA ARG A 580 3.74 22.34 0.35
C ARG A 580 3.08 23.43 1.20
N SER A 581 3.48 24.67 0.94
CA SER A 581 3.02 25.85 1.69
C SER A 581 1.51 26.07 1.59
N GLU A 582 0.88 25.64 0.49
CA GLU A 582 -0.55 25.79 0.23
C GLU A 582 -1.40 25.07 1.28
N LEU A 583 -0.98 23.87 1.64
CA LEU A 583 -1.65 23.06 2.65
C LEU A 583 -1.29 23.54 4.07
N MET A 584 -0.06 24.01 4.27
CA MET A 584 0.42 24.53 5.55
C MET A 584 -0.35 25.79 5.96
N MET A 585 -0.49 26.76 5.05
CA MET A 585 -1.08 28.07 5.31
C MET A 585 -2.59 28.01 5.58
N LEU A 586 -3.31 26.96 5.16
CA LEU A 586 -4.74 26.80 5.46
C LEU A 586 -5.02 26.94 6.96
N SER A 587 -4.11 26.44 7.80
CA SER A 587 -4.20 26.58 9.25
C SER A 587 -3.99 28.02 9.76
N ALA A 588 -3.32 28.89 8.99
CA ALA A 588 -3.11 30.30 9.32
C ALA A 588 -4.26 31.21 8.86
N LEU A 589 -5.04 30.79 7.86
CA LEU A 589 -5.97 31.66 7.13
C LEU A 589 -7.36 31.82 7.75
N GLU A 590 -7.75 31.04 8.76
CA GLU A 590 -9.07 31.11 9.40
C GLU A 590 -10.25 31.09 8.40
N ASN A 591 -10.13 30.30 7.32
CA ASN A 591 -11.10 30.21 6.20
C ASN A 591 -11.29 31.48 5.35
N LEU A 592 -10.49 32.53 5.59
CA LEU A 592 -10.47 33.74 4.77
C LEU A 592 -9.45 33.61 3.63
N HIS A 593 -9.80 34.13 2.47
CA HIS A 593 -8.87 34.24 1.35
C HIS A 593 -7.70 35.19 1.70
N PRO A 594 -6.44 34.92 1.29
CA PRO A 594 -5.30 35.82 1.57
C PRO A 594 -5.53 37.27 1.12
N SER A 595 -6.15 37.48 -0.05
CA SER A 595 -6.53 38.83 -0.51
C SER A 595 -7.53 39.55 0.39
N GLU A 596 -8.38 38.82 1.12
CA GLU A 596 -9.33 39.41 2.07
C GLU A 596 -8.59 39.83 3.36
N TRP A 597 -7.63 39.05 3.83
CA TRP A 597 -6.72 39.47 4.91
C TRP A 597 -6.02 40.80 4.59
N LEU A 598 -5.50 40.91 3.36
CA LEU A 598 -4.86 42.13 2.87
C LEU A 598 -5.85 43.30 2.79
N ARG A 599 -7.07 43.06 2.29
CA ARG A 599 -8.13 44.09 2.21
C ARG A 599 -8.55 44.60 3.59
N GLN A 600 -8.55 43.73 4.59
CA GLN A 600 -8.83 44.08 5.98
C GLN A 600 -7.63 44.75 6.70
N GLY A 601 -6.50 44.93 6.01
CA GLY A 601 -5.29 45.51 6.58
C GLY A 601 -4.60 44.60 7.61
N ARG A 602 -4.90 43.30 7.63
CA ARG A 602 -4.33 42.30 8.55
C ARG A 602 -3.07 41.63 8.00
N GLN A 603 -2.30 42.35 7.19
CA GLN A 603 -1.11 41.82 6.52
C GLN A 603 -0.04 41.36 7.53
N ASP A 604 0.30 42.20 8.50
CA ASP A 604 1.35 41.89 9.47
C ASP A 604 1.00 40.67 10.34
N GLU A 605 -0.27 40.52 10.70
CA GLU A 605 -0.78 39.36 11.44
C GLU A 605 -0.65 38.08 10.60
N LEU A 606 -0.96 38.13 9.30
CA LEU A 606 -0.79 36.99 8.42
C LEU A 606 0.69 36.62 8.24
N VAL A 607 1.58 37.61 8.13
CA VAL A 607 3.03 37.41 8.09
C VAL A 607 3.53 36.71 9.35
N GLU A 608 3.10 37.17 10.54
CA GLU A 608 3.48 36.58 11.83
C GLU A 608 3.03 35.11 11.92
N ARG A 609 1.77 34.82 11.59
CA ARG A 609 1.23 33.44 11.59
C ARG A 609 1.97 32.51 10.64
N LEU A 610 2.27 32.97 9.43
CA LEU A 610 3.05 32.19 8.47
C LEU A 610 4.47 31.96 8.97
N THR A 611 5.09 32.99 9.56
CA THR A 611 6.43 32.89 10.15
C THR A 611 6.47 31.83 11.25
N GLU A 612 5.51 31.84 12.17
CA GLU A 612 5.41 30.82 13.23
C GLU A 612 5.33 29.39 12.68
N LEU A 613 4.55 29.19 11.61
CA LEU A 613 4.43 27.88 10.96
C LEU A 613 5.75 27.46 10.31
N ILE A 614 6.38 28.34 9.53
CA ILE A 614 7.64 28.03 8.83
C ILE A 614 8.77 27.77 9.83
N VAL A 615 8.84 28.54 10.93
CA VAL A 615 9.81 28.34 12.02
C VAL A 615 9.72 26.94 12.61
N LYS A 616 8.53 26.35 12.76
CA LYS A 616 8.40 24.97 13.28
C LYS A 616 9.16 23.97 12.43
N PHE A 617 9.06 24.06 11.09
CA PHE A 617 9.81 23.20 10.18
C PHE A 617 11.30 23.52 10.18
N ALA A 618 11.66 24.81 10.11
CA ALA A 618 13.04 25.25 10.08
C ALA A 618 13.82 24.81 11.33
N ALA A 619 13.22 25.00 12.51
CA ALA A 619 13.79 24.65 13.80
C ALA A 619 13.92 23.14 14.02
N ALA A 620 12.91 22.37 13.61
CA ALA A 620 12.92 20.92 13.80
C ALA A 620 14.02 20.21 13.01
N LEU A 621 14.43 20.79 11.88
CA LEU A 621 15.38 20.17 10.95
C LEU A 621 16.75 20.83 10.90
N ALA A 622 16.95 22.01 11.49
CA ALA A 622 18.24 22.69 11.43
C ALA A 622 19.41 21.78 11.87
N PRO A 623 20.50 21.66 11.08
CA PRO A 623 20.84 22.45 9.88
C PRO A 623 20.38 21.85 8.53
N ARG A 624 19.58 20.77 8.52
CA ARG A 624 19.09 20.10 7.31
C ARG A 624 18.21 21.05 6.47
N PRO A 625 18.34 21.03 5.13
CA PRO A 625 17.60 21.92 4.24
C PRO A 625 16.09 21.68 4.26
N VAL A 626 15.34 22.75 4.05
CA VAL A 626 13.88 22.75 3.88
C VAL A 626 13.54 23.59 2.65
N LEU A 627 13.11 22.94 1.57
CA LEU A 627 12.66 23.60 0.35
C LEU A 627 11.20 24.03 0.51
N TYR A 628 10.99 25.31 0.83
CA TYR A 628 9.67 25.95 0.90
C TYR A 628 9.20 26.28 -0.53
N ARG A 629 8.17 25.59 -1.01
CA ARG A 629 7.54 25.95 -2.27
C ARG A 629 6.61 27.14 -2.04
N SER A 630 6.66 28.19 -2.85
CA SER A 630 5.68 29.28 -2.74
C SER A 630 4.30 28.85 -3.24
N TRP A 631 3.26 29.65 -2.98
CA TRP A 631 1.87 29.24 -3.21
C TRP A 631 1.53 28.90 -4.68
N ASP A 632 1.19 27.63 -4.95
CA ASP A 632 0.83 27.07 -6.27
C ASP A 632 -0.66 26.64 -6.41
N TRP A 633 -1.57 27.52 -6.00
CA TRP A 633 -3.00 27.22 -5.99
C TRP A 633 -3.65 27.45 -7.35
N ARG A 634 -4.63 26.61 -7.67
CA ARG A 634 -5.47 26.71 -8.86
C ARG A 634 -6.73 27.52 -8.54
N SER A 635 -7.31 28.17 -9.55
CA SER A 635 -8.42 29.11 -9.35
C SER A 635 -9.66 28.48 -8.69
N HIS A 636 -9.93 27.18 -8.88
CA HIS A 636 -11.04 26.49 -8.21
C HIS A 636 -10.76 26.13 -6.74
N GLU A 637 -9.49 26.09 -6.31
CA GLU A 637 -9.12 25.78 -4.92
C GLU A 637 -9.44 26.96 -3.97
N PHE A 638 -9.71 28.15 -4.51
CA PHE A 638 -10.09 29.34 -3.74
C PHE A 638 -11.61 29.49 -3.53
N GLN A 639 -12.44 28.80 -4.32
CA GLN A 639 -13.90 28.94 -4.26
C GLN A 639 -14.48 28.57 -2.89
N SER A 640 -13.75 27.80 -2.09
CA SER A 640 -14.22 27.42 -0.76
C SER A 640 -13.98 28.51 0.30
N LEU A 641 -12.95 29.35 0.13
CA LEU A 641 -12.57 30.41 1.07
C LEU A 641 -13.43 31.67 0.94
N ILE A 642 -13.67 32.34 2.08
CA ILE A 642 -14.48 33.56 2.14
C ILE A 642 -13.66 34.74 1.62
N GLY A 643 -14.25 35.53 0.72
CA GLY A 643 -13.65 36.77 0.19
C GLY A 643 -12.78 36.58 -1.06
N ASP A 644 -12.87 35.43 -1.74
CA ASP A 644 -12.19 35.20 -3.02
C ASP A 644 -12.65 36.21 -4.09
N PRO A 645 -11.75 37.08 -4.60
CA PRO A 645 -12.09 38.07 -5.63
C PRO A 645 -12.44 37.45 -6.98
N LEU A 646 -12.11 36.17 -7.21
CA LEU A 646 -12.33 35.43 -8.46
C LEU A 646 -13.38 34.32 -8.33
N ALA A 647 -14.16 34.29 -7.23
CA ALA A 647 -15.15 33.25 -6.96
C ALA A 647 -16.17 33.02 -8.10
N SER A 648 -16.39 34.04 -8.96
CA SER A 648 -17.32 33.99 -10.10
C SER A 648 -16.67 33.63 -11.45
N GLU A 649 -15.33 33.58 -11.55
CA GLU A 649 -14.64 33.29 -12.80
C GLU A 649 -14.30 31.80 -12.88
N THR A 650 -15.01 31.06 -13.73
CA THR A 650 -14.70 29.65 -14.02
C THR A 650 -13.64 29.58 -15.11
N GLU A 651 -12.40 29.25 -14.74
CA GLU A 651 -11.36 28.95 -15.72
C GLU A 651 -11.68 27.65 -16.45
N VAL A 652 -11.55 27.68 -17.79
CA VAL A 652 -11.82 26.52 -18.65
C VAL A 652 -10.86 25.36 -18.34
N ASN A 653 -9.58 25.65 -18.07
CA ASN A 653 -8.56 24.65 -17.76
C ASN A 653 -7.64 25.11 -16.62
N PRO A 654 -7.99 24.85 -15.36
CA PRO A 654 -7.23 25.32 -14.19
C PRO A 654 -5.79 24.79 -14.10
N ILE A 655 -5.48 23.66 -14.76
CA ILE A 655 -4.13 23.05 -14.75
C ILE A 655 -3.09 23.96 -15.40
N VAL A 656 -3.45 24.55 -16.55
CA VAL A 656 -2.57 25.46 -17.31
C VAL A 656 -2.93 26.94 -17.11
N GLY A 657 -3.94 27.21 -16.28
CA GLY A 657 -4.54 28.52 -16.02
C GLY A 657 -3.74 29.42 -15.09
N LEU A 658 -4.42 30.31 -14.37
CA LEU A 658 -3.76 31.34 -13.56
C LEU A 658 -3.26 30.75 -12.22
N ARG A 659 -2.02 30.26 -12.23
CA ARG A 659 -1.35 29.68 -11.05
C ARG A 659 0.18 29.86 -11.08
N GLY A 660 0.80 29.54 -9.95
CA GLY A 660 2.23 29.67 -9.72
C GLY A 660 2.74 31.09 -9.96
N THR A 661 3.94 31.23 -10.51
CA THR A 661 4.59 32.55 -10.73
C THR A 661 3.76 33.51 -11.57
N ARG A 662 2.92 33.01 -12.49
CA ARG A 662 2.07 33.86 -13.33
C ARG A 662 1.10 34.70 -12.51
N ARG A 663 0.61 34.20 -11.37
CA ARG A 663 -0.30 34.93 -10.49
C ARG A 663 0.40 36.12 -9.84
N TYR A 664 1.68 35.97 -9.47
CA TYR A 664 2.47 37.04 -8.87
C TYR A 664 2.71 38.22 -9.83
N LEU A 665 2.73 37.97 -11.15
CA LEU A 665 2.84 39.04 -12.14
C LEU A 665 1.57 39.90 -12.22
N ILE A 666 0.41 39.32 -11.92
CA ILE A 666 -0.87 40.04 -11.92
C ILE A 666 -1.05 40.76 -10.59
N ASP A 667 -0.91 40.04 -9.48
CA ASP A 667 -0.96 40.60 -8.14
C ASP A 667 0.12 39.95 -7.25
N PRO A 668 1.20 40.69 -6.94
CA PRO A 668 2.29 40.19 -6.11
C PRO A 668 2.01 40.29 -4.61
N SER A 669 0.90 40.89 -4.18
CA SER A 669 0.68 41.24 -2.76
C SER A 669 0.71 40.01 -1.84
N CYS A 670 0.17 38.89 -2.31
CA CYS A 670 0.23 37.61 -1.58
C CYS A 670 1.67 37.05 -1.52
N PHE A 671 2.43 37.19 -2.60
CA PHE A 671 3.83 36.76 -2.63
C PHE A 671 4.71 37.63 -1.74
N ASP A 672 4.45 38.94 -1.67
CA ASP A 672 5.15 39.86 -0.78
C ASP A 672 4.96 39.46 0.71
N VAL A 673 3.78 38.91 1.07
CA VAL A 673 3.53 38.32 2.40
C VAL A 673 4.40 37.10 2.66
N GLU A 674 4.51 36.17 1.68
CA GLU A 674 5.39 35.00 1.79
C GLU A 674 6.86 35.41 1.98
N LEU A 675 7.33 36.37 1.18
CA LEU A 675 8.71 36.87 1.25
C LEU A 675 8.98 37.57 2.59
N ALA A 676 8.03 38.35 3.10
CA ALA A 676 8.14 38.97 4.41
C ALA A 676 8.23 37.93 5.54
N ALA A 677 7.43 36.87 5.47
CA ALA A 677 7.48 35.78 6.43
C ALA A 677 8.84 35.05 6.39
N LEU A 678 9.34 34.73 5.19
CA LEU A 678 10.69 34.15 5.03
C LEU A 678 11.76 35.08 5.61
N ARG A 679 11.69 36.39 5.36
CA ARG A 679 12.65 37.36 5.92
C ARG A 679 12.65 37.32 7.44
N GLN A 680 11.47 37.23 8.07
CA GLN A 680 11.37 37.08 9.53
C GLN A 680 11.98 35.76 10.02
N VAL A 681 11.74 34.64 9.33
CA VAL A 681 12.36 33.34 9.65
C VAL A 681 13.90 33.45 9.65
N TYR A 682 14.47 34.11 8.64
CA TYR A 682 15.89 34.38 8.56
C TYR A 682 16.38 35.30 9.69
N SER A 683 15.59 36.31 10.07
CA SER A 683 15.90 37.19 11.21
C SER A 683 15.94 36.45 12.55
N TYR A 684 15.21 35.34 12.69
CA TYR A 684 15.29 34.46 13.85
C TYR A 684 16.50 33.51 13.85
N GLY A 685 17.32 33.56 12.80
CA GLY A 685 18.57 32.82 12.68
C GLY A 685 18.45 31.47 11.96
N TYR A 686 17.28 31.13 11.41
CA TYR A 686 17.11 29.91 10.63
C TYR A 686 17.49 30.14 9.17
N THR A 687 18.62 29.56 8.75
CA THR A 687 19.20 29.73 7.40
C THR A 687 19.02 28.52 6.49
N ASN A 688 18.34 27.48 6.97
CA ASN A 688 18.14 26.22 6.26
C ASN A 688 16.88 26.19 5.37
N ILE A 689 16.16 27.31 5.22
CA ILE A 689 14.92 27.41 4.43
C ILE A 689 15.23 28.03 3.07
N GLN A 690 14.91 27.34 1.97
CA GLN A 690 15.10 27.85 0.61
C GLN A 690 13.77 28.08 -0.09
N LEU A 691 13.68 29.12 -0.92
CA LEU A 691 12.48 29.43 -1.69
C LEU A 691 12.48 28.65 -3.00
N MET A 692 11.41 27.92 -3.28
CA MET A 692 11.19 27.22 -4.54
C MET A 692 9.94 27.77 -5.25
N LEU A 693 10.13 28.28 -6.48
CA LEU A 693 9.04 28.86 -7.27
C LEU A 693 8.34 27.78 -8.11
N PRO A 694 7.01 27.63 -8.00
CA PRO A 694 6.22 26.68 -8.78
C PRO A 694 5.81 27.23 -10.14
N PHE A 695 5.57 26.31 -11.08
CA PHE A 695 4.92 26.53 -12.37
C PHE A 695 5.49 27.70 -13.20
N VAL A 696 6.82 27.83 -13.18
CA VAL A 696 7.55 28.90 -13.87
C VAL A 696 7.55 28.65 -15.38
N ARG A 697 6.92 29.53 -16.16
CA ARG A 697 6.76 29.32 -17.61
C ARG A 697 7.88 29.95 -18.43
N THR A 698 8.37 31.11 -17.99
CA THR A 698 9.40 31.88 -18.72
C THR A 698 10.45 32.46 -17.78
N VAL A 699 11.60 32.86 -18.33
CA VAL A 699 12.71 33.46 -17.57
C VAL A 699 12.32 34.84 -17.04
N GLU A 700 11.42 35.55 -17.72
CA GLU A 700 10.86 36.83 -17.28
C GLU A 700 10.02 36.67 -16.01
N GLU A 701 9.22 35.61 -15.92
CA GLU A 701 8.44 35.29 -14.70
C GLU A 701 9.37 35.05 -13.51
N PHE A 702 10.44 34.28 -13.72
CA PHE A 702 11.47 34.07 -12.70
C PHE A 702 12.14 35.38 -12.29
N ASN A 703 12.58 36.20 -13.25
CA ASN A 703 13.23 37.49 -12.98
C ASN A 703 12.32 38.46 -12.22
N PHE A 704 11.01 38.43 -12.46
CA PHE A 704 10.06 39.20 -11.68
C PHE A 704 10.07 38.75 -10.20
N CYS A 705 9.96 37.44 -9.95
CA CYS A 705 9.96 36.89 -8.60
C CYS A 705 11.30 37.12 -7.87
N ARG A 706 12.43 36.96 -8.59
CA ARG A 706 13.76 37.24 -8.05
C ARG A 706 13.90 38.70 -7.61
N ARG A 707 13.50 39.66 -8.45
CA ARG A 707 13.52 41.09 -8.09
C ARG A 707 12.66 41.41 -6.88
N ARG A 708 11.52 40.72 -6.71
CA ARG A 708 10.69 40.85 -5.51
C ARG A 708 11.39 40.31 -4.26
N ALA A 709 12.05 39.15 -4.36
CA ALA A 709 12.87 38.61 -3.26
C ALA A 709 14.06 39.53 -2.90
N GLU A 710 14.69 40.16 -3.91
CA GLU A 710 15.73 41.19 -3.73
C GLU A 710 15.17 42.43 -3.00
N GLN A 711 14.00 42.92 -3.41
CA GLN A 711 13.33 44.06 -2.76
C GLN A 711 12.90 43.75 -1.31
N ALA A 712 12.54 42.50 -1.04
CA ALA A 712 12.30 42.01 0.32
C ALA A 712 13.62 41.83 1.14
N GLY A 713 14.79 42.02 0.52
CA GLY A 713 16.12 41.91 1.14
C GLY A 713 16.46 40.49 1.60
N LEU A 714 15.89 39.46 0.95
CA LEU A 714 16.23 38.06 1.23
C LEU A 714 17.59 37.68 0.63
N THR A 715 17.91 38.22 -0.54
CA THR A 715 19.17 37.97 -1.25
C THR A 715 20.39 38.58 -0.57
N ASP A 716 20.20 39.45 0.42
CA ASP A 716 21.27 39.98 1.27
C ASP A 716 21.85 38.90 2.18
N ASN A 717 21.09 37.83 2.44
CA ASN A 717 21.55 36.68 3.20
C ASN A 717 22.29 35.70 2.28
N PRO A 718 23.58 35.39 2.55
CA PRO A 718 24.37 34.49 1.68
C PRO A 718 23.87 33.04 1.66
N HIS A 719 23.02 32.64 2.61
CA HIS A 719 22.43 31.30 2.66
C HIS A 719 21.09 31.19 1.92
N PHE A 720 20.50 32.32 1.50
CA PHE A 720 19.23 32.33 0.81
C PHE A 720 19.40 31.94 -0.66
N GLN A 721 18.67 30.91 -1.08
CA GLN A 721 18.66 30.41 -2.44
C GLN A 721 17.26 30.44 -3.03
N ILE A 722 17.22 30.68 -4.33
CA ILE A 722 15.99 30.58 -5.13
C ILE A 722 16.11 29.40 -6.08
N TRP A 723 15.20 28.46 -5.89
CA TRP A 723 15.00 27.26 -6.69
C TRP A 723 13.77 27.43 -7.57
N ILE A 724 13.67 26.61 -8.62
CA ILE A 724 12.43 26.49 -9.41
C ILE A 724 11.97 25.04 -9.46
N MET A 725 10.66 24.82 -9.57
CA MET A 725 10.16 23.53 -10.00
C MET A 725 10.32 23.39 -11.52
N ALA A 726 11.05 22.37 -11.95
CA ALA A 726 11.19 22.00 -13.36
C ALA A 726 10.03 21.11 -13.78
N GLU A 727 8.86 21.71 -13.93
CA GLU A 727 7.59 21.00 -14.15
C GLU A 727 6.83 21.43 -15.42
N VAL A 728 7.28 22.51 -16.08
CA VAL A 728 6.73 22.97 -17.36
C VAL A 728 7.71 22.65 -18.48
N PRO A 729 7.25 22.16 -19.66
CA PRO A 729 8.15 21.77 -20.75
C PRO A 729 9.11 22.87 -21.25
N SER A 730 8.79 24.15 -21.06
CA SER A 730 9.69 25.26 -21.41
C SER A 730 11.02 25.21 -20.64
N VAL A 731 11.02 24.70 -19.40
CA VAL A 731 12.23 24.57 -18.58
C VAL A 731 13.23 23.61 -19.22
N LEU A 732 12.76 22.56 -19.92
CA LEU A 732 13.63 21.63 -20.64
C LEU A 732 14.50 22.32 -21.70
N LEU A 733 13.97 23.40 -22.28
CA LEU A 733 14.61 24.14 -23.35
C LEU A 733 15.44 25.32 -22.83
N LEU A 734 15.07 25.87 -21.66
CA LEU A 734 15.58 27.15 -21.16
C LEU A 734 16.32 27.05 -19.82
N LEU A 735 16.52 25.85 -19.26
CA LEU A 735 17.21 25.69 -17.96
C LEU A 735 18.54 26.47 -17.86
N PRO A 736 19.43 26.50 -18.87
CA PRO A 736 20.69 27.23 -18.77
C PRO A 736 20.46 28.74 -18.68
N ASP A 737 19.39 29.26 -19.28
CA ASP A 737 19.03 30.68 -19.20
C ASP A 737 18.39 31.01 -17.84
N TYR A 738 17.67 30.08 -17.22
CA TYR A 738 17.24 30.20 -15.82
C TYR A 738 18.44 30.21 -14.87
N VAL A 739 19.43 29.35 -15.07
CA VAL A 739 20.66 29.33 -14.26
C VAL A 739 21.42 30.65 -14.41
N LYS A 740 21.61 31.15 -15.64
CA LYS A 740 22.20 32.48 -15.89
C LYS A 740 21.40 33.61 -15.23
N ALA A 741 20.08 33.47 -15.16
CA ALA A 741 19.23 34.42 -14.46
C ALA A 741 19.36 34.33 -12.93
N GLY A 742 20.01 33.32 -12.37
CA GLY A 742 20.29 33.19 -10.93
C GLY A 742 19.52 32.09 -10.21
N VAL A 743 18.93 31.14 -10.93
CA VAL A 743 18.43 29.89 -10.34
C VAL A 743 19.59 29.09 -9.75
N GLN A 744 19.44 28.64 -8.51
CA GLN A 744 20.49 27.96 -7.75
C GLN A 744 20.23 26.47 -7.54
N GLY A 745 19.10 25.96 -8.04
CA GLY A 745 18.73 24.55 -7.98
C GLY A 745 17.37 24.32 -8.62
N ILE A 746 17.09 23.08 -9.00
CA ILE A 746 15.78 22.67 -9.51
C ILE A 746 15.21 21.50 -8.75
N SER A 747 13.88 21.44 -8.69
CA SER A 747 13.14 20.25 -8.26
C SER A 747 12.19 19.82 -9.37
N ILE A 748 12.38 18.62 -9.91
CA ILE A 748 11.55 18.08 -10.97
C ILE A 748 10.18 17.71 -10.38
N GLY A 749 9.15 18.48 -10.73
CA GLY A 749 7.77 18.15 -10.39
C GLY A 749 7.23 17.06 -11.31
N SER A 750 7.43 15.79 -10.95
CA SER A 750 7.16 14.66 -11.85
C SER A 750 5.71 14.63 -12.33
N ASN A 751 4.77 15.06 -11.51
CA ASN A 751 3.34 14.97 -11.79
C ASN A 751 2.91 15.98 -12.86
N ASP A 752 3.30 17.26 -12.73
CA ASP A 752 2.94 18.31 -13.68
C ASP A 752 3.77 18.22 -14.96
N LEU A 753 5.04 17.81 -14.86
CA LEU A 753 5.87 17.51 -16.03
C LEU A 753 5.26 16.38 -16.88
N THR A 754 4.79 15.30 -16.25
CA THR A 754 4.13 14.18 -16.96
C THR A 754 2.85 14.65 -17.65
N GLN A 755 2.00 15.38 -16.94
CA GLN A 755 0.75 15.91 -17.52
C GLN A 755 1.00 16.77 -18.76
N LEU A 756 1.93 17.70 -18.67
CA LEU A 756 2.17 18.66 -19.75
C LEU A 756 2.92 18.05 -20.93
N LEU A 757 3.82 17.09 -20.69
CA LEU A 757 4.50 16.37 -21.77
C LEU A 757 3.58 15.40 -22.52
N LEU A 758 2.65 14.76 -21.81
CA LEU A 758 1.69 13.83 -22.40
C LEU A 758 0.39 14.50 -22.84
N ALA A 759 0.21 15.78 -22.52
CA ALA A 759 -1.00 16.55 -22.73
C ALA A 759 -2.25 15.88 -22.12
N VAL A 760 -2.12 15.41 -20.88
CA VAL A 760 -3.18 14.72 -20.14
C VAL A 760 -3.53 15.49 -18.87
N ASP A 761 -4.82 15.75 -18.69
CA ASP A 761 -5.38 16.24 -17.43
C ASP A 761 -5.54 15.06 -16.45
N ARG A 762 -4.82 15.11 -15.32
CA ARG A 762 -4.86 14.04 -14.32
C ARG A 762 -6.10 14.04 -13.45
N ASP A 763 -6.88 15.11 -13.42
CA ASP A 763 -8.09 15.20 -12.60
C ASP A 763 -9.31 14.65 -13.37
N GLN A 764 -9.16 14.43 -14.68
CA GLN A 764 -10.13 13.72 -15.52
C GLN A 764 -9.85 12.21 -15.51
N GLY A 765 -10.65 11.47 -14.73
CA GLY A 765 -10.47 10.03 -14.50
C GLY A 765 -10.38 9.15 -15.76
N GLN A 766 -10.92 9.61 -16.90
CA GLN A 766 -10.91 8.89 -18.19
C GLN A 766 -9.51 8.69 -18.80
N PHE A 767 -8.52 9.50 -18.41
CA PHE A 767 -7.16 9.45 -18.97
C PHE A 767 -6.09 8.99 -17.97
N SER A 768 -6.50 8.53 -16.79
CA SER A 768 -5.59 8.05 -15.75
C SER A 768 -4.68 6.89 -16.21
N GLU A 769 -5.12 6.07 -17.17
CA GLU A 769 -4.32 4.98 -17.78
C GLU A 769 -3.11 5.47 -18.60
N VAL A 770 -3.14 6.71 -19.11
CA VAL A 770 -2.08 7.28 -19.98
C VAL A 770 -1.03 8.05 -19.17
N LEU A 771 -1.34 8.36 -17.90
CA LEU A 771 -0.50 9.18 -17.04
C LEU A 771 0.61 8.35 -16.37
N ASP A 772 1.60 7.91 -17.15
CA ASP A 772 2.73 7.11 -16.67
C ASP A 772 4.03 7.95 -16.59
N GLY A 773 4.55 8.13 -15.37
CA GLY A 773 5.84 8.80 -15.13
C GLY A 773 7.05 8.07 -15.72
N ARG A 774 6.89 6.82 -16.17
CA ARG A 774 7.90 6.01 -16.86
C ARG A 774 7.84 6.15 -18.37
N HIS A 775 6.84 6.87 -18.91
CA HIS A 775 6.71 7.06 -20.34
C HIS A 775 8.04 7.56 -20.93
N PRO A 776 8.52 7.04 -22.08
CA PRO A 776 9.84 7.38 -22.61
C PRO A 776 10.08 8.88 -22.79
N ALA A 777 9.05 9.65 -23.15
CA ALA A 777 9.15 11.11 -23.24
C ALA A 777 9.46 11.76 -21.88
N VAL A 778 8.78 11.31 -20.82
CA VAL A 778 8.99 11.81 -19.44
C VAL A 778 10.37 11.40 -18.94
N LYS A 779 10.77 10.14 -19.12
CA LYS A 779 12.11 9.67 -18.74
C LYS A 779 13.22 10.45 -19.45
N ARG A 780 13.06 10.73 -20.75
CA ARG A 780 14.03 11.55 -21.51
C ARG A 780 14.08 12.98 -20.98
N ALA A 781 12.93 13.57 -20.67
CA ALA A 781 12.85 14.91 -20.09
C ALA A 781 13.53 14.97 -18.71
N ILE A 782 13.25 14.02 -17.82
CA ILE A 782 13.90 13.90 -16.50
C ILE A 782 15.42 13.76 -16.67
N LYS A 783 15.87 12.84 -17.53
CA LYS A 783 17.29 12.63 -17.82
C LYS A 783 17.96 13.90 -18.34
N GLN A 784 17.30 14.61 -19.26
CA GLN A 784 17.79 15.86 -19.82
C GLN A 784 17.96 16.93 -18.75
N LEU A 785 16.97 17.14 -17.87
CA LEU A 785 17.06 18.11 -16.78
C LEU A 785 18.22 17.79 -15.83
N ILE A 786 18.39 16.52 -15.45
CA ILE A 786 19.49 16.11 -14.57
C ILE A 786 20.85 16.39 -15.21
N TYR A 787 21.02 16.09 -16.50
CA TYR A 787 22.27 16.34 -17.20
C TYR A 787 22.56 17.83 -17.37
N MET A 788 21.56 18.62 -17.74
CA MET A 788 21.70 20.07 -17.85
C MET A 788 22.05 20.70 -16.49
N SER A 789 21.37 20.30 -15.42
CA SER A 789 21.71 20.75 -14.06
C SER A 789 23.14 20.40 -13.66
N LYS A 790 23.60 19.19 -14.00
CA LYS A 790 24.97 18.75 -13.73
C LYS A 790 26.00 19.55 -14.52
N GLU A 791 25.72 19.84 -15.79
CA GLU A 791 26.57 20.65 -16.66
C GLU A 791 26.67 22.10 -16.18
N ASP A 792 25.56 22.66 -15.71
CA ASP A 792 25.46 24.00 -15.14
C ASP A 792 25.89 24.08 -13.65
N GLY A 793 26.23 22.95 -13.03
CA GLY A 793 26.74 22.88 -11.66
C GLY A 793 25.71 23.20 -10.56
N ILE A 794 24.41 23.04 -10.83
CA ILE A 794 23.33 23.26 -9.84
C ILE A 794 22.72 21.92 -9.36
N PRO A 795 22.26 21.83 -8.11
CA PRO A 795 21.59 20.64 -7.59
C PRO A 795 20.25 20.37 -8.30
N CYS A 796 19.97 19.09 -8.52
CA CYS A 796 18.74 18.60 -9.14
C CYS A 796 18.05 17.62 -8.19
N SER A 797 16.87 18.01 -7.70
CA SER A 797 15.98 17.14 -6.92
C SER A 797 14.84 16.63 -7.80
N ILE A 798 14.18 15.56 -7.38
CA ILE A 798 12.88 15.13 -7.94
C ILE A 798 11.88 14.95 -6.81
N CYS A 799 10.67 15.49 -7.02
CA CYS A 799 9.54 15.35 -6.11
C CYS A 799 8.30 14.87 -6.87
N GLY A 800 7.27 14.47 -6.12
CA GLY A 800 6.05 13.85 -6.67
C GLY A 800 6.04 12.34 -6.46
N GLN A 801 5.08 11.67 -7.10
CA GLN A 801 4.84 10.25 -6.82
C GLN A 801 5.74 9.31 -7.62
N ALA A 802 6.35 9.76 -8.71
CA ALA A 802 7.04 8.86 -9.63
C ALA A 802 8.18 8.05 -8.96
N PRO A 803 9.06 8.61 -8.10
CA PRO A 803 10.09 7.82 -7.42
C PRO A 803 9.50 6.79 -6.45
N ALA A 804 8.39 7.12 -5.79
CA ALA A 804 7.73 6.24 -4.82
C ALA A 804 6.90 5.12 -5.49
N GLN A 805 6.25 5.42 -6.61
CA GLN A 805 5.42 4.47 -7.37
C GLN A 805 6.25 3.55 -8.26
N TYR A 806 7.40 4.02 -8.76
CA TYR A 806 8.22 3.31 -9.72
C TYR A 806 9.66 3.17 -9.19
N PRO A 807 9.93 2.22 -8.28
CA PRO A 807 11.27 2.00 -7.74
C PRO A 807 12.34 1.75 -8.81
N GLU A 808 11.98 1.24 -10.00
CA GLU A 808 12.89 1.10 -11.13
C GLU A 808 13.39 2.44 -11.70
N LEU A 809 12.64 3.53 -11.49
CA LEU A 809 13.05 4.87 -11.89
C LEU A 809 14.20 5.36 -11.01
N ILE A 810 14.26 4.95 -9.74
CA ILE A 810 15.33 5.32 -8.79
C ILE A 810 16.69 4.85 -9.31
N ASP A 811 16.80 3.62 -9.82
CA ASP A 811 18.03 3.11 -10.43
C ASP A 811 18.52 4.04 -11.55
N SER A 812 17.60 4.53 -12.40
CA SER A 812 17.91 5.46 -13.49
C SER A 812 18.28 6.86 -12.99
N LEU A 813 17.56 7.39 -12.00
CA LEU A 813 17.80 8.70 -11.41
C LEU A 813 19.20 8.79 -10.78
N VAL A 814 19.56 7.79 -9.98
CA VAL A 814 20.90 7.68 -9.38
C VAL A 814 21.97 7.55 -10.46
N GLN A 815 21.76 6.71 -11.48
CA GLN A 815 22.69 6.59 -12.60
C GLN A 815 22.87 7.89 -13.39
N TRP A 816 21.81 8.68 -13.56
CA TRP A 816 21.89 9.97 -14.25
C TRP A 816 22.54 11.05 -13.39
N GLY A 817 22.67 10.82 -12.08
CA GLY A 817 23.32 11.73 -11.14
C GLY A 817 22.38 12.75 -10.52
N ILE A 818 21.13 12.34 -10.21
CA ILE A 818 20.23 13.15 -9.38
C ILE A 818 20.92 13.50 -8.05
N THR A 819 20.71 14.71 -7.53
CA THR A 819 21.29 15.13 -6.25
C THR A 819 20.48 14.61 -5.07
N SER A 820 19.16 14.65 -5.18
CA SER A 820 18.25 14.27 -4.11
C SER A 820 16.92 13.72 -4.63
N ILE A 821 16.28 12.84 -3.85
CA ILE A 821 14.95 12.29 -4.14
C ILE A 821 14.03 12.62 -2.97
N SER A 822 12.90 13.26 -3.24
CA SER A 822 11.93 13.69 -2.23
C SER A 822 10.62 12.91 -2.33
N VAL A 823 10.29 12.15 -1.28
CA VAL A 823 9.11 11.25 -1.25
C VAL A 823 8.19 11.50 -0.05
N ASP A 824 6.96 11.02 -0.12
CA ASP A 824 6.06 11.05 1.03
C ASP A 824 6.51 10.01 2.09
N LEU A 825 6.13 10.21 3.37
CA LEU A 825 6.61 9.41 4.50
C LEU A 825 6.45 7.89 4.34
N ASN A 826 5.34 7.46 3.74
CA ASN A 826 5.03 6.03 3.58
C ASN A 826 5.98 5.31 2.59
N ALA A 827 6.68 6.05 1.74
CA ALA A 827 7.61 5.51 0.74
C ALA A 827 9.08 5.67 1.14
N LEU A 828 9.37 6.19 2.34
CA LEU A 828 10.71 6.56 2.78
C LEU A 828 11.63 5.34 2.86
N GLU A 829 11.19 4.27 3.52
CA GLU A 829 12.01 3.05 3.70
C GLU A 829 12.30 2.35 2.38
N SER A 830 11.28 2.15 1.54
CA SER A 830 11.44 1.51 0.24
C SER A 830 12.34 2.33 -0.70
N THR A 831 12.24 3.66 -0.66
CA THR A 831 13.09 4.58 -1.44
C THR A 831 14.55 4.53 -0.95
N TYR A 832 14.79 4.52 0.37
CA TYR A 832 16.12 4.41 0.94
C TYR A 832 16.84 3.13 0.44
N ILE A 833 16.16 1.98 0.54
CA ILE A 833 16.71 0.70 0.09
C ILE A 833 16.99 0.72 -1.42
N ALA A 834 16.10 1.33 -2.21
CA ALA A 834 16.28 1.45 -3.65
C ALA A 834 17.49 2.33 -4.03
N ILE A 835 17.68 3.46 -3.35
CA ILE A 835 18.87 4.33 -3.54
C ILE A 835 20.14 3.55 -3.20
N ALA A 836 20.20 2.95 -2.01
CA ALA A 836 21.37 2.18 -1.56
C ALA A 836 21.74 1.07 -2.55
N ARG A 837 20.73 0.34 -3.06
CA ARG A 837 20.91 -0.70 -4.07
C ARG A 837 21.46 -0.14 -5.39
N ALA A 838 20.92 0.98 -5.86
CA ALA A 838 21.32 1.62 -7.10
C ALA A 838 22.79 2.09 -7.04
N GLU A 839 23.18 2.74 -5.94
CA GLU A 839 24.55 3.20 -5.74
C GLU A 839 25.54 2.04 -5.60
N GLN A 840 25.18 1.00 -4.85
CA GLN A 840 26.01 -0.19 -4.73
C GLN A 840 26.24 -0.86 -6.09
N ARG A 841 25.21 -0.91 -6.95
CA ARG A 841 25.34 -1.44 -8.31
C ARG A 841 26.32 -0.61 -9.15
N LEU A 842 26.21 0.73 -9.12
CA LEU A 842 27.12 1.62 -9.85
C LEU A 842 28.58 1.47 -9.38
N LEU A 843 28.80 1.34 -8.07
CA LEU A 843 30.14 1.10 -7.51
C LEU A 843 30.71 -0.25 -7.99
N LEU A 844 29.91 -1.32 -7.95
CA LEU A 844 30.33 -2.64 -8.41
C LEU A 844 30.61 -2.67 -9.92
N GLU A 845 29.80 -1.97 -10.72
CA GLU A 845 30.03 -1.83 -12.17
C GLU A 845 31.34 -1.09 -12.46
N SER A 846 31.60 0.03 -11.77
CA SER A 846 32.86 0.78 -11.90
C SER A 846 34.09 -0.04 -11.47
N LEU A 847 33.99 -0.82 -10.40
CA LEU A 847 35.09 -1.69 -9.96
C LEU A 847 35.38 -2.84 -10.93
N ARG A 848 34.35 -3.31 -11.65
CA ARG A 848 34.50 -4.35 -12.67
C ARG A 848 35.07 -3.82 -13.98
N SER A 849 34.66 -2.62 -14.41
CA SER A 849 35.20 -1.98 -15.62
C SER A 849 36.65 -1.53 -15.46
N ASN A 850 37.04 -1.06 -14.27
CA ASN A 850 38.45 -0.69 -14.00
C ASN A 850 39.43 -1.88 -13.97
N LYS A 851 38.97 -3.12 -13.81
CA LYS A 851 39.85 -4.31 -13.85
C LYS A 851 40.29 -4.73 -15.26
N PHE A 852 39.75 -4.11 -16.32
CA PHE A 852 40.09 -4.40 -17.72
C PHE A 852 40.81 -3.23 -18.42
N GLY A 853 41.24 -2.20 -17.67
CA GLY A 853 41.88 -0.99 -18.20
C GLY A 853 43.37 -0.84 -17.88
N GLU A 854 44.00 -1.84 -17.25
CA GLU A 854 45.46 -1.91 -17.07
C GLU A 854 46.02 -3.11 -17.88
N GLU A 855 46.05 -2.97 -19.21
CA GLU A 855 47.01 -3.67 -20.10
C GLU A 855 47.54 -2.69 -21.16
#